data_AF-A0A6H5JHA2-F1
#
_entry.id   AF-A0A6H5JHA2-F1
#
_cell.length_a   1.000
_cell.length_b   1.000
_cell.length_c   1.000
_cell.angle_alpha   90.00
_cell.angle_beta   90.00
_cell.angle_gamma   90.00
#
_symmetry.space_group_name_H-M   'P 1'
#
loop_
_entity.id
_entity.type
_entity.pdbx_description
1 polymer ?
#
loop_
_entity_poly.entity_id
_entity_poly.type
_entity_poly.pdbx_seq_one_letter_code
_entity_poly.pdbx_strand_id
1 'polypeptide(L)'
;MFRMRVATLCVIGVLAARPGRSAVATVWTSTKIMQGEGQQQQPESSKPTLDVEARGTQTKPATTVEEAHGVRASGGDGARHSGEEAAASYGAPASVISGGGDASEGLSFVSSNEYLPTTGSPWTHLAEPFRDTTFTAYSTLGRPDADVFRWSFEDGTVLEGREVKHNFKTLGRQRVSLSQIVVSTGNTHQTVDSVMVKYVRREIRSLTDSDREAFFDAMETLYRLPTVEGHELYGEEYKGINFFVQMHLNGAGVSDCDHWHDDAGIMTHHVGYTLLFEQALQVVNPSVTIPYWEYTIEAAAGLEDYDSSEIFASDWFGEASPDNELHTVDKGRWAFLPVMEASADAWHYVHNPYGLLRSPWNTDPTPYVTRHNVTNNKDVQGIVTCYDYQSCFDKDNLADMNNCLNGGTHGPVHIKVGGEWNDPQEGIVQALGYSNKVPLMSKYLWRKGYLRMPTSCSVESEGTGDASTCRSSCPAELYESRGMKPYDVLMDVYALHWIAESAGGIVVWDNNTEHFTVAGHEHDAEFMEGLWTKVLTSLCDPGHVGELYTSSAPYDPLFWVIHPTAERFLAWKRKLARERPDVHPFSEDWGYTHGNVVGETGMVCDWSGVRQGTLDMPTCVKGICGGHSAGDVLPFGVKIGGEVRKMTNAEWLDFIYPDNEELPYMYDSFGWDHCAASGYLIGAPAPEGDD
;
A
#
# COMPACT_ATOMS: atom_id res chain seq x y z
N MET A 1 -3.81 22.85 66.08
CA MET A 1 -3.96 24.23 65.55
C MET A 1 -2.73 25.03 65.99
N PHE A 2 -1.61 24.91 65.30
CA PHE A 2 -1.17 25.59 64.06
C PHE A 2 -0.52 26.95 64.30
N ARG A 3 0.83 26.95 64.39
CA ARG A 3 1.77 27.92 63.82
C ARG A 3 3.21 27.53 64.21
N MET A 4 4.10 27.38 63.23
CA MET A 4 5.32 28.20 63.06
C MET A 4 6.26 27.61 62.00
N ARG A 5 6.81 28.50 61.18
CA ARG A 5 7.96 28.31 60.28
C ARG A 5 9.27 28.47 61.06
N VAL A 6 10.36 28.02 60.42
CA VAL A 6 11.72 28.62 60.31
C VAL A 6 12.88 27.76 60.85
N ALA A 7 13.86 27.55 59.94
CA ALA A 7 15.33 27.51 60.11
C ALA A 7 16.06 26.28 60.70
N THR A 8 17.33 25.97 60.42
CA THR A 8 18.39 26.33 59.43
C THR A 8 19.66 25.51 59.84
N LEU A 9 20.68 25.43 58.96
CA LEU A 9 22.14 25.18 59.17
C LEU A 9 22.58 23.71 59.15
N CYS A 10 23.74 23.31 58.61
CA CYS A 10 25.06 23.96 58.38
C CYS A 10 25.86 23.06 57.39
N VAL A 11 26.55 23.55 56.33
CA VAL A 11 27.92 24.12 56.24
C VAL A 11 29.02 23.16 55.73
N ILE A 12 29.51 23.52 54.53
CA ILE A 12 30.91 23.64 54.01
C ILE A 12 31.85 22.42 53.94
N GLY A 13 32.35 22.20 52.73
CA GLY A 13 33.65 21.60 52.43
C GLY A 13 34.10 21.88 50.99
N VAL A 14 34.82 22.99 50.78
CA VAL A 14 35.55 23.31 49.53
C VAL A 14 36.97 22.77 49.66
N LEU A 15 37.46 22.05 48.65
CA LEU A 15 38.90 21.88 48.39
C LEU A 15 39.14 21.92 46.88
N ALA A 16 39.98 22.86 46.47
CA ALA A 16 40.46 23.06 45.11
C ALA A 16 41.88 22.50 44.96
N ALA A 17 42.19 21.83 43.84
CA ALA A 17 43.53 21.75 43.25
C ALA A 17 43.46 21.30 41.77
N ARG A 18 44.33 21.89 40.94
CA ARG A 18 44.37 21.86 39.45
C ARG A 18 45.23 20.69 38.87
N PRO A 19 45.79 20.73 37.62
CA PRO A 19 45.37 19.93 36.46
C PRO A 19 46.48 19.02 35.86
N GLY A 20 46.16 18.16 34.88
CA GLY A 20 47.20 17.65 33.97
C GLY A 20 46.92 16.39 33.16
N ARG A 21 47.07 16.56 31.83
CA ARG A 21 47.53 15.61 30.78
C ARG A 21 46.53 14.68 30.07
N SER A 22 46.20 15.12 28.85
CA SER A 22 46.47 14.50 27.54
C SER A 22 46.38 12.97 27.37
N ALA A 23 45.47 12.54 26.49
CA ALA A 23 45.65 11.43 25.56
C ALA A 23 44.79 11.71 24.31
N VAL A 24 45.38 12.23 23.23
CA VAL A 24 45.80 11.51 22.02
C VAL A 24 44.61 11.10 21.15
N ALA A 25 44.33 11.94 20.16
CA ALA A 25 43.58 11.60 18.97
C ALA A 25 44.48 10.75 18.05
N THR A 26 44.00 9.58 17.66
CA THR A 26 44.64 8.77 16.63
C THR A 26 43.88 8.96 15.33
N VAL A 27 44.42 9.84 14.49
CA VAL A 27 44.06 9.98 13.07
C VAL A 27 44.76 8.85 12.32
N TRP A 28 44.01 8.00 11.63
CA TRP A 28 44.56 7.11 10.62
C TRP A 28 44.46 7.78 9.25
N THR A 29 45.56 8.38 8.82
CA THR A 29 45.83 8.64 7.40
C THR A 29 46.63 7.47 6.85
N SER A 30 46.15 6.85 5.78
CA SER A 30 47.01 6.02 4.91
C SER A 30 46.78 6.39 3.46
N THR A 31 47.59 7.35 3.00
CA THR A 31 47.89 7.57 1.59
C THR A 31 48.81 6.45 1.11
N LYS A 32 48.42 5.73 0.06
CA LYS A 32 49.37 4.98 -0.76
C LYS A 32 49.11 5.28 -2.23
N ILE A 33 50.07 5.99 -2.82
CA ILE A 33 50.25 6.19 -4.25
C ILE A 33 50.77 4.87 -4.83
N MET A 34 50.13 4.34 -5.87
CA MET A 34 50.80 3.56 -6.91
C MET A 34 50.21 3.93 -8.28
N GLN A 35 51.09 4.38 -9.17
CA GLN A 35 50.85 4.53 -10.60
C GLN A 35 50.77 3.13 -11.25
N GLY A 36 49.92 3.00 -12.26
CA GLY A 36 49.89 1.85 -13.17
C GLY A 36 48.86 2.07 -14.27
N GLU A 37 49.36 2.41 -15.46
CA GLU A 37 48.61 2.54 -16.71
C GLU A 37 47.95 1.22 -17.12
N GLY A 38 46.77 1.30 -17.74
CA GLY A 38 46.10 0.15 -18.35
C GLY A 38 44.80 0.55 -19.04
N GLN A 39 44.91 0.95 -20.31
CA GLN A 39 43.79 1.12 -21.23
C GLN A 39 42.99 -0.19 -21.36
N GLN A 40 41.66 -0.14 -21.31
CA GLN A 40 40.84 -1.02 -22.14
C GLN A 40 39.43 -0.45 -22.39
N GLN A 41 39.14 -0.43 -23.69
CA GLN A 41 37.98 0.03 -24.45
C GLN A 41 36.59 -0.34 -23.89
N GLN A 42 35.68 0.64 -23.91
CA GLN A 42 34.23 0.42 -24.01
C GLN A 42 33.84 0.22 -25.49
N PRO A 43 32.88 -0.67 -25.81
CA PRO A 43 32.24 -0.68 -27.11
C PRO A 43 30.98 0.21 -27.12
N GLU A 44 30.93 1.11 -28.10
CA GLU A 44 29.74 1.81 -28.57
C GLU A 44 28.75 0.82 -29.23
N SER A 45 27.45 0.96 -28.95
CA SER A 45 26.37 0.52 -29.85
C SER A 45 25.13 1.37 -29.57
N SER A 46 24.92 2.44 -30.34
CA SER A 46 24.03 2.51 -31.51
C SER A 46 22.61 2.95 -31.15
N LYS A 47 22.36 4.25 -31.29
CA LYS A 47 21.03 4.88 -31.33
C LYS A 47 20.34 4.49 -32.65
N PRO A 48 19.04 4.18 -32.66
CA PRO A 48 18.23 4.22 -33.87
C PRO A 48 17.67 5.63 -34.08
N THR A 49 17.99 6.22 -35.23
CA THR A 49 17.26 7.32 -35.86
C THR A 49 15.89 6.82 -36.32
N LEU A 50 14.82 7.55 -35.97
CA LEU A 50 13.48 7.37 -36.54
C LEU A 50 13.14 8.61 -37.37
N ASP A 51 12.98 8.35 -38.67
CA ASP A 51 12.57 9.31 -39.69
C ASP A 51 11.08 9.68 -39.54
N VAL A 52 10.82 10.95 -39.77
CA VAL A 52 9.50 11.57 -39.88
C VAL A 52 9.01 11.42 -41.33
N GLU A 53 7.90 10.72 -41.54
CA GLU A 53 7.03 10.98 -42.69
C GLU A 53 5.57 11.12 -42.26
N ALA A 54 5.05 12.33 -42.48
CA ALA A 54 3.65 12.70 -42.30
C ALA A 54 2.88 12.55 -43.62
N ARG A 55 1.67 11.98 -43.55
CA ARG A 55 0.47 12.13 -44.41
C ARG A 55 -0.59 11.24 -43.76
N GLY A 56 -1.74 11.67 -43.23
CA GLY A 56 -2.61 12.77 -43.58
C GLY A 56 -3.95 12.17 -44.00
N THR A 57 -5.00 12.26 -43.16
CA THR A 57 -6.39 12.53 -43.58
C THR A 57 -7.30 12.71 -42.35
N GLN A 58 -8.01 13.83 -42.37
CA GLN A 58 -9.02 14.27 -41.41
C GLN A 58 -10.33 13.50 -41.59
N THR A 59 -11.01 13.19 -40.49
CA THR A 59 -12.48 13.11 -40.44
C THR A 59 -13.00 13.76 -39.16
N LYS A 60 -14.07 14.56 -39.33
CA LYS A 60 -14.72 15.46 -38.37
C LYS A 60 -15.64 14.72 -37.36
N PRO A 61 -16.05 15.38 -36.26
CA PRO A 61 -16.68 14.74 -35.11
C PRO A 61 -18.19 14.56 -35.25
N ALA A 62 -18.72 13.55 -34.55
CA ALA A 62 -20.14 13.29 -34.42
C ALA A 62 -20.70 13.97 -33.14
N THR A 63 -21.55 14.96 -33.39
CA THR A 63 -22.80 15.32 -32.69
C THR A 63 -23.04 14.85 -31.25
N THR A 64 -23.11 15.86 -30.38
CA THR A 64 -23.90 16.01 -29.15
C THR A 64 -25.29 15.35 -29.17
N VAL A 65 -25.62 14.63 -28.10
CA VAL A 65 -26.99 14.45 -27.60
C VAL A 65 -26.98 14.80 -26.12
N GLU A 66 -27.61 15.93 -25.80
CA GLU A 66 -28.05 16.29 -24.46
C GLU A 66 -29.19 15.37 -24.04
N GLU A 67 -29.09 14.70 -22.90
CA GLU A 67 -30.27 14.36 -22.10
C GLU A 67 -30.03 14.71 -20.64
N ALA A 68 -30.61 15.84 -20.25
CA ALA A 68 -30.77 16.26 -18.88
C ALA A 68 -32.01 15.56 -18.29
N HIS A 69 -31.84 14.81 -17.20
CA HIS A 69 -32.96 14.52 -16.30
C HIS A 69 -32.57 14.78 -14.84
N GLY A 70 -33.26 15.77 -14.28
CA GLY A 70 -32.96 16.39 -13.00
C GLY A 70 -33.32 15.54 -11.78
N VAL A 71 -32.47 15.67 -10.78
CA VAL A 71 -32.69 15.26 -9.40
C VAL A 71 -33.85 16.07 -8.81
N ARG A 72 -34.89 15.36 -8.35
CA ARG A 72 -35.97 15.95 -7.57
C ARG A 72 -35.84 15.46 -6.13
N ALA A 73 -35.38 16.36 -5.26
CA ALA A 73 -35.49 16.21 -3.83
C ALA A 73 -36.96 16.26 -3.39
N SER A 74 -37.36 15.34 -2.53
CA SER A 74 -38.53 15.52 -1.66
C SER A 74 -38.24 14.89 -0.31
N GLY A 75 -38.12 15.75 0.70
CA GLY A 75 -38.10 15.36 2.10
C GLY A 75 -39.46 14.85 2.56
N GLY A 76 -39.43 14.06 3.63
CA GLY A 76 -40.60 13.59 4.36
C GLY A 76 -40.15 13.09 5.73
N ASP A 77 -40.50 13.86 6.75
CA ASP A 77 -40.30 13.59 8.17
C ASP A 77 -40.91 12.24 8.64
N GLY A 78 -40.19 11.61 9.58
CA GLY A 78 -40.78 11.18 10.84
C GLY A 78 -41.16 9.71 10.99
N ALA A 79 -40.37 8.97 11.80
CA ALA A 79 -40.87 8.30 13.00
C ALA A 79 -39.71 7.66 13.79
N ARG A 80 -39.59 8.08 15.06
CA ARG A 80 -38.78 7.42 16.09
C ARG A 80 -39.37 6.04 16.39
N HIS A 81 -38.52 5.01 16.45
CA HIS A 81 -38.76 3.85 17.31
C HIS A 81 -37.48 3.44 18.03
N SER A 82 -37.62 3.33 19.35
CA SER A 82 -36.70 2.76 20.34
C SER A 82 -36.70 1.23 20.29
N GLY A 83 -35.55 0.62 20.52
CA GLY A 83 -35.37 -0.83 20.82
C GLY A 83 -33.95 -1.25 20.46
N GLU A 84 -33.05 -1.30 21.43
CA GLU A 84 -32.60 -2.53 22.12
C GLU A 84 -31.51 -3.29 21.34
N GLU A 85 -30.38 -3.46 22.03
CA GLU A 85 -29.18 -4.19 21.65
C GLU A 85 -29.50 -5.53 20.98
N ALA A 86 -29.03 -5.71 19.74
CA ALA A 86 -28.99 -7.00 19.08
C ALA A 86 -27.53 -7.34 18.75
N ALA A 87 -26.84 -7.95 19.71
CA ALA A 87 -25.70 -8.80 19.43
C ALA A 87 -26.20 -9.94 18.51
N ALA A 88 -25.95 -9.79 17.21
CA ALA A 88 -26.28 -10.82 16.24
C ALA A 88 -25.34 -12.02 16.45
N SER A 89 -25.86 -13.08 17.07
CA SER A 89 -25.17 -14.36 17.14
C SER A 89 -25.02 -14.90 15.72
N TYR A 90 -23.77 -14.93 15.23
CA TYR A 90 -23.41 -15.66 14.03
C TYR A 90 -23.76 -17.13 14.22
N GLY A 91 -24.81 -17.58 13.53
CA GLY A 91 -25.21 -18.97 13.46
C GLY A 91 -24.11 -19.77 12.78
N ALA A 92 -23.59 -20.77 13.47
CA ALA A 92 -22.62 -21.72 12.94
C ALA A 92 -23.09 -22.29 11.59
N PRO A 93 -22.34 -22.10 10.49
CA PRO A 93 -22.57 -22.86 9.28
C PRO A 93 -21.89 -24.22 9.38
N ALA A 94 -22.58 -25.24 8.88
CA ALA A 94 -22.09 -26.61 8.82
C ALA A 94 -20.77 -26.71 8.04
N SER A 95 -19.86 -27.57 8.53
CA SER A 95 -18.59 -27.91 7.89
C SER A 95 -18.80 -28.42 6.45
N VAL A 96 -18.51 -27.60 5.44
CA VAL A 96 -18.54 -28.02 4.03
C VAL A 96 -17.15 -28.51 3.62
N ILE A 97 -16.92 -29.80 3.82
CA ILE A 97 -15.76 -30.57 3.35
C ILE A 97 -15.31 -30.14 1.93
N SER A 98 -14.05 -29.75 1.74
CA SER A 98 -13.49 -29.60 0.39
C SER A 98 -13.45 -30.98 -0.28
N GLY A 99 -14.08 -31.06 -1.46
CA GLY A 99 -14.56 -32.27 -2.12
C GLY A 99 -13.54 -33.39 -2.33
N GLY A 100 -14.07 -34.61 -2.47
CA GLY A 100 -13.28 -35.84 -2.66
C GLY A 100 -12.79 -36.01 -4.09
N GLY A 101 -11.54 -36.46 -4.21
CA GLY A 101 -10.97 -36.96 -5.46
C GLY A 101 -11.70 -38.19 -6.01
N ASP A 102 -11.39 -38.54 -7.25
CA ASP A 102 -11.91 -39.71 -7.94
C ASP A 102 -11.79 -40.94 -7.03
N ALA A 103 -12.92 -41.47 -6.56
CA ALA A 103 -12.96 -42.60 -5.65
C ALA A 103 -12.45 -43.85 -6.38
N SER A 104 -11.15 -44.11 -6.31
CA SER A 104 -10.61 -45.41 -6.70
C SER A 104 -11.17 -46.45 -5.75
N GLU A 105 -12.06 -47.32 -6.25
CA GLU A 105 -12.60 -48.48 -5.54
C GLU A 105 -13.26 -48.19 -4.17
N GLY A 106 -13.83 -46.99 -3.94
CA GLY A 106 -14.52 -46.69 -2.68
C GLY A 106 -13.61 -46.42 -1.48
N LEU A 107 -12.34 -46.07 -1.72
CA LEU A 107 -11.42 -45.48 -0.74
C LEU A 107 -11.06 -44.05 -1.18
N SER A 108 -11.20 -43.07 -0.30
CA SER A 108 -10.86 -41.67 -0.54
C SER A 108 -10.41 -40.98 0.75
N PHE A 109 -9.94 -39.74 0.64
CA PHE A 109 -9.66 -38.91 1.80
C PHE A 109 -10.07 -37.46 1.58
N VAL A 110 -10.09 -36.70 2.67
CA VAL A 110 -10.23 -35.25 2.66
C VAL A 110 -9.15 -34.65 3.55
N SER A 111 -8.75 -33.42 3.24
CA SER A 111 -7.89 -32.60 4.08
C SER A 111 -8.68 -31.45 4.70
N SER A 112 -8.32 -31.05 5.91
CA SER A 112 -8.93 -29.93 6.60
C SER A 112 -7.95 -29.34 7.61
N ASN A 113 -8.16 -28.09 7.99
CA ASN A 113 -7.50 -27.47 9.13
C ASN A 113 -8.55 -26.79 10.01
N GLU A 114 -8.12 -25.94 10.95
CA GLU A 114 -9.03 -25.29 11.89
C GLU A 114 -9.88 -24.17 11.28
N TYR A 115 -9.54 -23.70 10.08
CA TYR A 115 -10.31 -22.69 9.37
C TYR A 115 -11.45 -23.31 8.56
N LEU A 116 -12.41 -22.45 8.24
CA LEU A 116 -13.45 -22.80 7.29
C LEU A 116 -12.84 -23.16 5.92
N PRO A 117 -13.52 -24.03 5.17
CA PRO A 117 -13.13 -24.39 3.82
C PRO A 117 -12.98 -23.15 2.94
N THR A 118 -11.90 -23.10 2.17
CA THR A 118 -11.67 -22.02 1.19
C THR A 118 -12.68 -22.13 0.05
N THR A 119 -13.30 -21.01 -0.31
CA THR A 119 -14.31 -20.96 -1.37
C THR A 119 -13.65 -20.53 -2.68
N GLY A 120 -13.90 -21.26 -3.78
CA GLY A 120 -13.35 -20.93 -5.10
C GLY A 120 -11.92 -21.42 -5.36
N SER A 121 -11.38 -22.27 -4.49
CA SER A 121 -10.11 -22.96 -4.72
C SER A 121 -10.18 -23.87 -5.95
N PRO A 122 -9.20 -23.82 -6.89
CA PRO A 122 -9.10 -24.78 -7.99
C PRO A 122 -8.56 -26.16 -7.53
N TRP A 123 -8.07 -26.27 -6.28
CA TRP A 123 -7.47 -27.49 -5.76
C TRP A 123 -8.42 -28.26 -4.83
N THR A 124 -8.56 -29.57 -5.08
CA THR A 124 -9.38 -30.52 -4.32
C THR A 124 -8.96 -30.62 -2.85
N HIS A 125 -7.65 -30.71 -2.63
CA HIS A 125 -7.05 -30.80 -1.31
C HIS A 125 -6.06 -29.66 -1.10
N LEU A 126 -6.24 -28.95 -0.01
CA LEU A 126 -5.38 -27.86 0.42
C LEU A 126 -4.74 -28.18 1.78
N ALA A 127 -3.55 -27.64 1.95
CA ALA A 127 -2.82 -27.60 3.21
C ALA A 127 -2.04 -26.28 3.29
N GLU A 128 -1.79 -25.81 4.50
CA GLU A 128 -0.93 -24.66 4.75
C GLU A 128 0.44 -25.13 5.25
N PRO A 129 1.54 -24.52 4.80
CA PRO A 129 2.86 -24.89 5.26
C PRO A 129 3.02 -24.52 6.74
N PHE A 130 3.81 -25.31 7.47
CA PHE A 130 4.10 -25.18 8.89
C PHE A 130 2.88 -25.30 9.83
N ARG A 131 1.70 -25.62 9.29
CA ARG A 131 0.47 -25.87 10.04
C ARG A 131 0.08 -27.35 9.98
N ASP A 132 -0.54 -27.85 11.05
CA ASP A 132 -1.13 -29.18 11.04
C ASP A 132 -2.33 -29.23 10.10
N THR A 133 -2.27 -30.15 9.14
CA THR A 133 -3.40 -30.53 8.29
C THR A 133 -3.94 -31.88 8.76
N THR A 134 -5.24 -31.93 9.01
CA THR A 134 -5.94 -33.16 9.40
C THR A 134 -6.44 -33.88 8.15
N PHE A 135 -5.99 -35.12 7.98
CA PHE A 135 -6.39 -36.02 6.91
C PHE A 135 -7.34 -37.07 7.45
N THR A 136 -8.51 -37.21 6.83
CA THR A 136 -9.54 -38.18 7.23
C THR A 136 -9.82 -39.16 6.10
N ALA A 137 -9.68 -40.46 6.37
CA ALA A 137 -9.96 -41.54 5.44
C ALA A 137 -11.46 -41.89 5.41
N TYR A 138 -11.99 -41.98 4.20
CA TYR A 138 -13.33 -42.49 3.91
C TYR A 138 -13.22 -43.79 3.13
N SER A 139 -13.99 -44.79 3.56
CA SER A 139 -14.01 -46.09 2.90
C SER A 139 -15.39 -46.73 2.94
N THR A 140 -15.82 -47.26 1.80
CA THR A 140 -16.98 -48.16 1.67
C THR A 140 -16.56 -49.64 1.60
N LEU A 141 -15.27 -49.92 1.79
CA LEU A 141 -14.68 -51.26 1.72
C LEU A 141 -14.52 -51.88 3.10
N GLY A 142 -14.58 -53.22 3.17
CA GLY A 142 -14.23 -53.97 4.38
C GLY A 142 -15.08 -53.61 5.60
N ARG A 143 -14.43 -53.46 6.75
CA ARG A 143 -15.02 -52.95 7.99
C ARG A 143 -14.15 -51.80 8.48
N PRO A 144 -14.41 -50.54 8.07
CA PRO A 144 -13.53 -49.41 8.35
C PRO A 144 -13.17 -49.23 9.82
N ASP A 145 -14.04 -49.60 10.76
CA ASP A 145 -13.75 -49.48 12.21
C ASP A 145 -12.81 -50.57 12.75
N ALA A 146 -12.54 -51.62 11.97
CA ALA A 146 -11.68 -52.75 12.33
C ALA A 146 -10.49 -52.93 11.37
N ASP A 147 -10.40 -52.12 10.32
CA ASP A 147 -9.35 -52.16 9.31
C ASP A 147 -8.21 -51.20 9.65
N VAL A 148 -7.03 -51.40 9.03
CA VAL A 148 -5.85 -50.57 9.26
C VAL A 148 -5.69 -49.58 8.12
N PHE A 149 -5.63 -48.28 8.44
CA PHE A 149 -5.34 -47.22 7.49
C PHE A 149 -3.90 -46.74 7.67
N ARG A 150 -3.15 -46.67 6.57
CA ARG A 150 -1.77 -46.21 6.54
C ARG A 150 -1.60 -45.12 5.49
N TRP A 151 -1.01 -44.02 5.92
CA TRP A 151 -0.71 -42.83 5.13
C TRP A 151 0.77 -42.77 4.79
N SER A 152 1.12 -42.25 3.62
CA SER A 152 2.50 -41.98 3.23
C SER A 152 2.58 -40.63 2.53
N PHE A 153 3.51 -39.81 2.99
CA PHE A 153 3.77 -38.45 2.52
C PHE A 153 5.13 -38.39 1.78
N GLU A 154 5.35 -37.37 0.94
CA GLU A 154 6.57 -37.27 0.11
C GLU A 154 7.85 -37.07 0.92
N ASP A 155 7.75 -36.48 2.12
CA ASP A 155 8.87 -36.31 3.05
C ASP A 155 9.33 -37.63 3.72
N GLY A 156 8.65 -38.75 3.40
CA GLY A 156 8.92 -40.06 3.96
C GLY A 156 8.15 -40.36 5.25
N THR A 157 7.34 -39.43 5.75
CA THR A 157 6.49 -39.63 6.92
C THR A 157 5.44 -40.70 6.62
N VAL A 158 5.28 -41.65 7.55
CA VAL A 158 4.26 -42.71 7.52
C VAL A 158 3.47 -42.66 8.81
N LEU A 159 2.15 -42.54 8.70
CA LEU A 159 1.24 -42.47 9.84
C LEU A 159 0.17 -43.56 9.72
N GLU A 160 -0.38 -43.98 10.84
CA GLU A 160 -1.46 -44.97 10.90
C GLU A 160 -2.65 -44.43 11.68
N GLY A 161 -3.85 -44.71 11.19
CA GLY A 161 -5.10 -44.22 11.75
C GLY A 161 -6.07 -43.77 10.68
N ARG A 162 -7.37 -43.79 11.00
CA ARG A 162 -8.42 -43.28 10.11
C ARG A 162 -8.37 -41.76 9.96
N GLU A 163 -7.87 -41.10 10.99
CA GLU A 163 -7.57 -39.67 11.01
C GLU A 163 -6.11 -39.50 11.43
N VAL A 164 -5.35 -38.69 10.69
CA VAL A 164 -3.95 -38.36 11.01
C VAL A 164 -3.70 -36.88 10.81
N LYS A 165 -2.73 -36.32 11.53
CA LYS A 165 -2.24 -34.95 11.32
C LYS A 165 -0.86 -34.97 10.69
N HIS A 166 -0.66 -34.13 9.68
CA HIS A 166 0.64 -33.96 9.04
C HIS A 166 0.93 -32.48 8.83
N ASN A 167 2.20 -32.10 8.96
CA ASN A 167 2.66 -30.72 8.91
C ASN A 167 3.65 -30.56 7.76
N PHE A 168 3.19 -29.97 6.66
CA PHE A 168 4.01 -29.76 5.46
C PHE A 168 5.03 -28.64 5.69
N LYS A 169 6.26 -28.81 5.21
CA LYS A 169 7.33 -27.79 5.34
C LYS A 169 7.73 -27.15 4.01
N THR A 170 7.18 -27.64 2.91
CA THR A 170 7.50 -27.20 1.55
C THR A 170 6.23 -26.88 0.80
N LEU A 171 6.26 -25.76 0.07
CA LEU A 171 5.17 -25.30 -0.78
C LEU A 171 5.01 -26.18 -2.02
N GLY A 172 3.88 -26.01 -2.69
CA GLY A 172 3.56 -26.64 -3.96
C GLY A 172 2.82 -27.96 -3.82
N ARG A 173 2.70 -28.67 -4.94
CA ARG A 173 1.95 -29.92 -5.04
C ARG A 173 2.71 -31.06 -4.36
N GLN A 174 2.07 -31.71 -3.40
CA GLN A 174 2.62 -32.84 -2.64
C GLN A 174 1.73 -34.07 -2.83
N ARG A 175 2.31 -35.23 -3.12
CA ARG A 175 1.58 -36.50 -3.25
C ARG A 175 1.31 -37.15 -1.88
N VAL A 176 0.04 -37.49 -1.64
CA VAL A 176 -0.39 -38.21 -0.44
C VAL A 176 -0.98 -39.55 -0.85
N SER A 177 -0.49 -40.61 -0.23
CA SER A 177 -0.99 -41.98 -0.44
C SER A 177 -1.72 -42.47 0.79
N LEU A 178 -2.92 -43.00 0.60
CA LEU A 178 -3.71 -43.68 1.61
C LEU A 178 -3.87 -45.15 1.22
N SER A 179 -3.58 -46.06 2.14
CA SER A 179 -3.85 -47.49 2.00
C SER A 179 -4.73 -48.00 3.12
N GLN A 180 -5.69 -48.86 2.79
CA GLN A 180 -6.52 -49.60 3.74
C GLN A 180 -6.20 -51.09 3.64
N ILE A 181 -5.80 -51.69 4.76
CA ILE A 181 -5.62 -53.13 4.89
C ILE A 181 -6.89 -53.69 5.52
N VAL A 182 -7.66 -54.44 4.72
CA VAL A 182 -8.91 -55.09 5.15
C VAL A 182 -8.57 -56.30 6.00
N VAL A 183 -8.72 -56.20 7.31
CA VAL A 183 -8.21 -57.20 8.27
C VAL A 183 -8.85 -58.57 8.06
N SER A 184 -10.12 -58.61 7.65
CA SER A 184 -10.84 -59.87 7.43
C SER A 184 -10.36 -60.67 6.23
N THR A 185 -9.77 -60.02 5.23
CA THR A 185 -9.35 -60.66 3.96
C THR A 185 -7.84 -60.62 3.73
N GLY A 186 -7.14 -59.70 4.39
CA GLY A 186 -5.74 -59.38 4.10
C GLY A 186 -5.54 -58.53 2.84
N ASN A 187 -6.61 -58.14 2.15
CA ASN A 187 -6.51 -57.32 0.95
C ASN A 187 -6.07 -55.89 1.30
N THR A 188 -5.23 -55.30 0.46
CA THR A 188 -4.84 -53.90 0.57
C THR A 188 -5.43 -53.12 -0.59
N HIS A 189 -6.17 -52.06 -0.28
CA HIS A 189 -6.64 -51.08 -1.25
C HIS A 189 -5.85 -49.79 -1.06
N GLN A 190 -5.59 -49.07 -2.14
CA GLN A 190 -4.77 -47.87 -2.12
C GLN A 190 -5.38 -46.80 -3.02
N THR A 191 -5.35 -45.56 -2.54
CA THR A 191 -5.62 -44.36 -3.34
C THR A 191 -4.46 -43.38 -3.17
N VAL A 192 -4.22 -42.57 -4.19
CA VAL A 192 -3.17 -41.56 -4.22
C VAL A 192 -3.76 -40.30 -4.83
N ASP A 193 -3.63 -39.18 -4.12
CA ASP A 193 -4.05 -37.86 -4.63
C ASP A 193 -2.97 -36.82 -4.33
N SER A 194 -3.13 -35.62 -4.90
CA SER A 194 -2.27 -34.48 -4.67
C SER A 194 -2.90 -33.47 -3.72
N VAL A 195 -2.10 -32.95 -2.81
CA VAL A 195 -2.43 -31.84 -1.91
C VAL A 195 -1.64 -30.62 -2.35
N MET A 196 -2.30 -29.50 -2.57
CA MET A 196 -1.63 -28.23 -2.85
C MET A 196 -1.27 -27.55 -1.53
N VAL A 197 0.02 -27.29 -1.30
CA VAL A 197 0.50 -26.59 -0.10
C VAL A 197 0.79 -25.13 -0.43
N LYS A 198 -0.02 -24.21 0.12
CA LYS A 198 0.06 -22.76 -0.08
C LYS A 198 -0.25 -22.02 1.20
N TYR A 199 0.31 -20.83 1.39
CA TYR A 199 -0.20 -19.91 2.42
C TYR A 199 -1.59 -19.42 2.03
N VAL A 200 -2.48 -19.24 3.01
CA VAL A 200 -3.86 -18.76 2.74
C VAL A 200 -4.06 -17.41 3.43
N ARG A 201 -4.10 -16.35 2.63
CA ARG A 201 -4.40 -14.99 3.09
C ARG A 201 -5.89 -14.89 3.41
N ARG A 202 -6.19 -14.42 4.62
CA ARG A 202 -7.55 -14.33 5.18
C ARG A 202 -7.86 -12.91 5.61
N GLU A 203 -9.15 -12.60 5.73
CA GLU A 203 -9.60 -11.35 6.32
C GLU A 203 -9.12 -11.31 7.78
N ILE A 204 -8.48 -10.22 8.20
CA ILE A 204 -7.77 -10.14 9.47
C ILE A 204 -8.66 -10.44 10.70
N ARG A 205 -9.95 -10.09 10.65
CA ARG A 205 -10.94 -10.36 11.71
C ARG A 205 -11.40 -11.81 11.75
N SER A 206 -11.18 -12.57 10.68
CA SER A 206 -11.47 -14.00 10.61
C SER A 206 -10.35 -14.89 11.14
N LEU A 207 -9.16 -14.33 11.40
CA LEU A 207 -8.04 -15.07 11.97
C LEU A 207 -8.36 -15.55 13.39
N THR A 208 -7.84 -16.71 13.76
CA THR A 208 -7.80 -17.11 15.16
C THR A 208 -6.91 -16.14 15.94
N ASP A 209 -7.18 -15.96 17.24
CA ASP A 209 -6.35 -15.09 18.09
C ASP A 209 -4.87 -15.49 18.05
N SER A 210 -4.58 -16.80 18.02
CA SER A 210 -3.20 -17.30 17.95
C SER A 210 -2.49 -16.91 16.65
N ASP A 211 -3.18 -16.96 15.51
CA ASP A 211 -2.59 -16.60 14.22
C ASP A 211 -2.43 -15.08 14.08
N ARG A 212 -3.42 -14.33 14.57
CA ARG A 212 -3.37 -12.86 14.57
C ARG A 212 -2.19 -12.37 15.43
N GLU A 213 -2.01 -12.91 16.63
CA GLU A 213 -0.86 -12.56 17.47
C GLU A 213 0.47 -13.02 16.84
N ALA A 214 0.52 -14.21 16.22
CA ALA A 214 1.73 -14.66 15.53
C ALA A 214 2.13 -13.74 14.36
N PHE A 215 1.15 -13.23 13.62
CA PHE A 215 1.35 -12.22 12.59
C PHE A 215 1.86 -10.90 13.16
N PHE A 216 1.19 -10.36 14.21
CA PHE A 216 1.61 -9.12 14.85
C PHE A 216 2.98 -9.21 15.51
N ASP A 217 3.32 -10.33 16.15
CA ASP A 217 4.65 -10.57 16.75
C ASP A 217 5.76 -10.60 15.70
N ALA A 218 5.52 -11.30 14.58
CA ALA A 218 6.49 -11.36 13.47
C ALA A 218 6.68 -9.98 12.82
N MET A 219 5.59 -9.25 12.62
CA MET A 219 5.62 -7.89 12.08
C MET A 219 6.32 -6.93 13.05
N GLU A 220 5.99 -6.93 14.33
CA GLU A 220 6.65 -6.08 15.33
C GLU A 220 8.16 -6.34 15.38
N THR A 221 8.58 -7.59 15.21
CA THR A 221 10.01 -7.92 15.07
C THR A 221 10.62 -7.15 13.91
N LEU A 222 10.04 -7.18 12.71
CA LEU A 222 10.56 -6.43 11.56
C LEU A 222 10.57 -4.92 11.80
N TYR A 223 9.61 -4.39 12.55
CA TYR A 223 9.50 -2.96 12.83
C TYR A 223 10.48 -2.47 13.90
N ARG A 224 10.78 -3.29 14.91
CA ARG A 224 11.56 -2.87 16.09
C ARG A 224 13.00 -3.36 16.08
N LEU A 225 13.31 -4.46 15.40
CA LEU A 225 14.65 -5.04 15.36
C LEU A 225 15.43 -4.52 14.15
N PRO A 226 16.54 -3.77 14.36
CA PRO A 226 17.36 -3.26 13.26
C PRO A 226 17.87 -4.39 12.35
N THR A 227 17.96 -4.13 11.04
CA THR A 227 18.36 -5.13 10.03
C THR A 227 19.68 -5.83 10.35
N VAL A 228 20.68 -5.10 10.84
CA VAL A 228 21.99 -5.68 11.21
C VAL A 228 21.85 -6.69 12.34
N GLU A 229 21.11 -6.36 13.40
CA GLU A 229 20.86 -7.27 14.52
C GLU A 229 19.97 -8.45 14.09
N GLY A 230 18.98 -8.19 13.24
CA GLY A 230 18.14 -9.24 12.69
C GLY A 230 18.88 -10.23 11.79
N HIS A 231 19.91 -9.79 11.07
CA HIS A 231 20.79 -10.73 10.34
C HIS A 231 21.52 -11.68 11.30
N GLU A 232 21.93 -11.23 12.47
CA GLU A 232 22.60 -12.08 13.47
C GLU A 232 21.64 -13.13 14.07
N LEU A 233 20.36 -12.79 14.22
CA LEU A 233 19.35 -13.65 14.82
C LEU A 233 18.66 -14.59 13.82
N TYR A 234 18.38 -14.09 12.61
CA TYR A 234 17.51 -14.74 11.63
C TYR A 234 18.21 -15.05 10.31
N GLY A 235 19.44 -14.58 10.11
CA GLY A 235 20.24 -14.77 8.89
C GLY A 235 20.05 -13.67 7.85
N GLU A 236 20.84 -13.72 6.77
CA GLU A 236 20.94 -12.68 5.73
C GLU A 236 19.63 -12.40 4.97
N GLU A 237 18.63 -13.30 5.06
CA GLU A 237 17.34 -13.10 4.40
C GLU A 237 16.43 -12.13 5.17
N TYR A 238 16.71 -11.88 6.47
CA TYR A 238 15.98 -10.93 7.31
C TYR A 238 16.08 -9.49 6.79
N LYS A 239 14.96 -8.75 6.84
CA LYS A 239 14.91 -7.34 6.44
C LYS A 239 14.03 -6.59 7.43
N GLY A 240 14.60 -5.64 8.17
CA GLY A 240 13.84 -4.76 9.05
C GLY A 240 13.10 -3.67 8.26
N ILE A 241 12.17 -2.98 8.91
CA ILE A 241 11.24 -2.06 8.24
C ILE A 241 11.93 -0.95 7.42
N ASN A 242 13.08 -0.47 7.88
CA ASN A 242 13.81 0.58 7.17
C ASN A 242 14.26 0.16 5.77
N PHE A 243 14.55 -1.12 5.54
CA PHE A 243 14.83 -1.63 4.19
C PHE A 243 13.63 -1.39 3.26
N PHE A 244 12.44 -1.71 3.75
CA PHE A 244 11.21 -1.61 2.99
C PHE A 244 10.85 -0.15 2.73
N VAL A 245 10.90 0.71 3.75
CA VAL A 245 10.63 2.14 3.60
C VAL A 245 11.61 2.79 2.62
N GLN A 246 12.92 2.52 2.72
CA GLN A 246 13.91 3.05 1.78
C GLN A 246 13.58 2.64 0.34
N MET A 247 13.19 1.39 0.12
CA MET A 247 12.82 0.90 -1.20
C MET A 247 11.61 1.63 -1.76
N HIS A 248 10.56 1.82 -0.96
CA HIS A 248 9.35 2.52 -1.38
C HIS A 248 9.59 4.02 -1.63
N LEU A 249 10.38 4.67 -0.76
CA LEU A 249 10.81 6.06 -0.97
C LEU A 249 11.66 6.23 -2.23
N ASN A 250 12.55 5.28 -2.53
CA ASN A 250 13.31 5.30 -3.79
C ASN A 250 12.41 5.05 -5.01
N GLY A 251 11.32 4.29 -4.84
CA GLY A 251 10.32 4.06 -5.87
C GLY A 251 9.43 5.27 -6.15
N ALA A 252 9.11 6.07 -5.14
CA ALA A 252 8.03 7.07 -5.24
C ALA A 252 8.39 8.49 -4.78
N GLY A 253 9.37 8.64 -3.90
CA GLY A 253 9.77 9.92 -3.30
C GLY A 253 10.91 10.65 -4.03
N VAL A 254 11.49 10.02 -5.06
CA VAL A 254 12.58 10.60 -5.87
C VAL A 254 12.10 11.77 -6.75
N SER A 255 13.05 12.60 -7.18
CA SER A 255 12.77 13.88 -7.85
C SER A 255 12.44 13.74 -9.34
N ASP A 256 12.73 12.61 -9.97
CA ASP A 256 12.52 12.39 -11.40
C ASP A 256 11.10 11.92 -11.73
N CYS A 257 10.54 10.95 -10.98
CA CYS A 257 9.17 10.45 -11.18
C CYS A 257 8.62 9.68 -9.96
N ASP A 258 7.35 9.23 -10.05
CA ASP A 258 6.81 8.17 -9.20
C ASP A 258 6.83 6.88 -9.98
N HIS A 259 7.74 5.97 -9.69
CA HIS A 259 7.88 4.73 -10.44
C HIS A 259 6.86 3.66 -10.03
N TRP A 260 6.12 3.86 -8.92
CA TRP A 260 5.36 2.80 -8.25
C TRP A 260 3.86 3.07 -8.17
N HIS A 261 3.41 4.33 -8.22
CA HIS A 261 1.99 4.67 -7.98
C HIS A 261 1.25 5.21 -9.19
N ASP A 262 1.93 5.84 -10.16
CA ASP A 262 1.24 6.56 -11.25
C ASP A 262 0.62 5.58 -12.27
N ASP A 263 -0.61 5.13 -12.00
CA ASP A 263 -1.47 4.31 -12.87
C ASP A 263 -0.97 2.87 -13.15
N ALA A 264 -0.23 2.63 -14.24
CA ALA A 264 0.18 1.28 -14.61
C ALA A 264 1.31 0.79 -13.71
N GLY A 265 1.36 -0.51 -13.42
CA GLY A 265 2.42 -1.07 -12.58
C GLY A 265 2.17 -0.93 -11.07
N ILE A 266 1.18 -0.17 -10.63
CA ILE A 266 0.86 -0.04 -9.19
C ILE A 266 0.62 -1.39 -8.53
N MET A 267 -0.23 -2.22 -9.14
CA MET A 267 -0.61 -3.52 -8.58
C MET A 267 0.57 -4.49 -8.58
N THR A 268 1.35 -4.55 -9.66
CA THR A 268 2.50 -5.46 -9.75
C THR A 268 3.60 -5.07 -8.77
N HIS A 269 3.85 -3.77 -8.58
CA HIS A 269 4.77 -3.26 -7.56
C HIS A 269 4.32 -3.65 -6.15
N HIS A 270 3.08 -3.31 -5.78
CA HIS A 270 2.60 -3.53 -4.42
C HIS A 270 2.43 -5.02 -4.08
N VAL A 271 2.00 -5.85 -5.04
CA VAL A 271 1.89 -7.30 -4.82
C VAL A 271 3.26 -7.94 -4.64
N GLY A 272 4.22 -7.62 -5.52
CA GLY A 272 5.57 -8.17 -5.40
C GLY A 272 6.32 -7.68 -4.16
N TYR A 273 6.10 -6.41 -3.79
CA TYR A 273 6.66 -5.81 -2.58
C TYR A 273 6.04 -6.42 -1.31
N THR A 274 4.73 -6.64 -1.29
CA THR A 274 4.02 -7.35 -0.21
C THR A 274 4.53 -8.79 -0.08
N LEU A 275 4.75 -9.50 -1.20
CA LEU A 275 5.34 -10.84 -1.16
C LEU A 275 6.78 -10.83 -0.61
N LEU A 276 7.59 -9.82 -0.94
CA LEU A 276 8.92 -9.67 -0.36
C LEU A 276 8.86 -9.44 1.17
N PHE A 277 7.91 -8.65 1.63
CA PHE A 277 7.69 -8.42 3.07
C PHE A 277 7.20 -9.68 3.77
N GLU A 278 6.27 -10.41 3.16
CA GLU A 278 5.79 -11.71 3.64
C GLU A 278 6.94 -12.71 3.81
N GLN A 279 7.87 -12.75 2.85
CA GLN A 279 9.07 -13.59 2.96
C GLN A 279 9.96 -13.18 4.13
N ALA A 280 10.07 -11.88 4.45
CA ALA A 280 10.80 -11.41 5.63
C ALA A 280 10.09 -11.81 6.93
N LEU A 281 8.75 -11.74 7.00
CA LEU A 281 7.96 -12.24 8.13
C LEU A 281 8.23 -13.74 8.34
N GLN A 282 8.32 -14.50 7.25
CA GLN A 282 8.51 -15.95 7.28
C GLN A 282 9.91 -16.39 7.72
N VAL A 283 10.91 -15.50 7.65
CA VAL A 283 12.22 -15.75 8.30
C VAL A 283 12.08 -15.71 9.84
N VAL A 284 11.22 -14.83 10.36
CA VAL A 284 10.93 -14.72 11.80
C VAL A 284 10.01 -15.85 12.27
N ASN A 285 8.91 -16.07 11.56
CA ASN A 285 7.97 -17.14 11.82
C ASN A 285 7.46 -17.77 10.51
N PRO A 286 7.90 -18.99 10.16
CA PRO A 286 7.60 -19.61 8.87
C PRO A 286 6.13 -19.99 8.69
N SER A 287 5.31 -19.96 9.74
CA SER A 287 3.87 -20.24 9.63
C SER A 287 3.03 -19.01 9.26
N VAL A 288 3.62 -17.81 9.31
CA VAL A 288 2.89 -16.55 9.11
C VAL A 288 2.68 -16.23 7.63
N THR A 289 1.50 -15.71 7.33
CA THR A 289 1.12 -15.12 6.04
C THR A 289 0.43 -13.78 6.30
N ILE A 290 0.53 -12.86 5.34
CA ILE A 290 -0.09 -11.54 5.42
C ILE A 290 -1.62 -11.68 5.27
N PRO A 291 -2.44 -11.22 6.23
CA PRO A 291 -3.88 -11.12 6.05
C PRO A 291 -4.26 -9.91 5.19
N TYR A 292 -5.52 -9.84 4.79
CA TYR A 292 -6.09 -8.65 4.16
C TYR A 292 -7.09 -7.97 5.11
N TRP A 293 -7.20 -6.65 5.00
CA TRP A 293 -8.25 -5.88 5.68
C TRP A 293 -9.30 -5.46 4.66
N GLU A 294 -10.48 -6.06 4.75
CA GLU A 294 -11.60 -5.72 3.87
C GLU A 294 -12.32 -4.47 4.38
N TYR A 295 -11.80 -3.30 4.03
CA TYR A 295 -12.23 -2.00 4.54
C TYR A 295 -13.62 -1.56 4.05
N THR A 296 -14.23 -2.28 3.09
CA THR A 296 -15.63 -2.05 2.69
C THR A 296 -16.65 -2.64 3.67
N ILE A 297 -16.22 -3.53 4.57
CA ILE A 297 -17.09 -4.07 5.63
C ILE A 297 -17.54 -2.96 6.57
N GLU A 298 -16.67 -2.00 6.87
CA GLU A 298 -16.96 -0.87 7.73
C GLU A 298 -18.14 -0.05 7.17
N ALA A 299 -18.11 0.25 5.87
CA ALA A 299 -19.20 0.94 5.19
C ALA A 299 -20.49 0.11 5.17
N ALA A 300 -20.40 -1.19 4.87
CA ALA A 300 -21.56 -2.09 4.88
C ALA A 300 -22.18 -2.25 6.28
N ALA A 301 -21.39 -2.10 7.34
CA ALA A 301 -21.83 -2.09 8.73
C ALA A 301 -22.37 -0.73 9.20
N GLY A 302 -22.36 0.29 8.33
CA GLY A 302 -22.89 1.62 8.62
C GLY A 302 -21.98 2.47 9.51
N LEU A 303 -20.67 2.18 9.56
CA LEU A 303 -19.71 3.07 10.21
C LEU A 303 -19.58 4.36 9.39
N GLU A 304 -19.44 5.50 10.07
CA GLU A 304 -19.17 6.78 9.42
C GLU A 304 -17.66 6.99 9.19
N ASP A 305 -16.82 6.38 10.01
CA ASP A 305 -15.36 6.53 10.00
C ASP A 305 -14.65 5.22 10.38
N TYR A 306 -13.41 5.07 9.92
CA TYR A 306 -12.50 3.98 10.29
C TYR A 306 -12.11 4.02 11.76
N ASP A 307 -12.10 5.19 12.43
CA ASP A 307 -11.80 5.32 13.86
C ASP A 307 -12.63 4.38 14.76
N SER A 308 -13.83 4.01 14.31
CA SER A 308 -14.74 3.12 15.04
C SER A 308 -14.57 1.63 14.70
N SER A 309 -13.68 1.27 13.77
CA SER A 309 -13.39 -0.13 13.42
C SER A 309 -12.56 -0.80 14.51
N GLU A 310 -12.86 -2.06 14.79
CA GLU A 310 -12.15 -2.85 15.81
C GLU A 310 -10.66 -2.99 15.51
N ILE A 311 -10.25 -2.87 14.25
CA ILE A 311 -8.85 -3.00 13.86
C ILE A 311 -7.98 -1.86 14.39
N PHE A 312 -8.58 -0.73 14.79
CA PHE A 312 -7.88 0.41 15.40
C PHE A 312 -7.91 0.34 16.94
N ALA A 313 -8.32 -0.78 17.52
CA ALA A 313 -8.12 -1.04 18.93
C ALA A 313 -6.61 -1.06 19.27
N SER A 314 -6.27 -0.72 20.52
CA SER A 314 -4.88 -0.59 20.96
C SER A 314 -4.08 -1.89 20.87
N ASP A 315 -4.72 -3.05 21.03
CA ASP A 315 -4.12 -4.37 20.87
C ASP A 315 -4.03 -4.84 19.41
N TRP A 316 -4.58 -4.07 18.47
CA TRP A 316 -4.49 -4.27 17.03
C TRP A 316 -3.55 -3.23 16.40
N PHE A 317 -4.01 -2.41 15.44
CA PHE A 317 -3.18 -1.40 14.76
C PHE A 317 -3.07 -0.06 15.51
N GLY A 318 -3.76 0.09 16.65
CA GLY A 318 -3.82 1.35 17.40
C GLY A 318 -4.70 2.41 16.73
N GLU A 319 -4.91 3.53 17.43
CA GLU A 319 -5.86 4.58 17.03
C GLU A 319 -5.61 5.07 15.58
N ALA A 320 -6.69 5.23 14.78
CA ALA A 320 -6.60 5.73 13.41
C ALA A 320 -6.26 7.23 13.35
N SER A 321 -6.66 8.02 14.35
CA SER A 321 -6.26 9.42 14.50
C SER A 321 -5.96 9.75 15.97
N PRO A 322 -4.71 9.57 16.42
CA PRO A 322 -4.29 9.87 17.78
C PRO A 322 -4.50 11.35 18.14
N ASP A 323 -5.19 11.61 19.26
CA ASP A 323 -5.46 12.95 19.79
C ASP A 323 -4.37 13.39 20.77
N ASN A 324 -3.13 13.46 20.28
CA ASN A 324 -2.00 14.01 21.02
C ASN A 324 -1.16 14.94 20.14
N GLU A 325 -0.31 15.76 20.76
CA GLU A 325 0.46 16.82 20.07
C GLU A 325 1.38 16.30 18.95
N LEU A 326 1.75 15.02 18.98
CA LEU A 326 2.61 14.39 17.97
C LEU A 326 1.83 13.68 16.87
N HIS A 327 0.50 13.56 16.99
CA HIS A 327 -0.32 12.72 16.10
C HIS A 327 0.17 11.26 16.03
N THR A 328 0.82 10.77 17.08
CA THR A 328 1.46 9.45 17.13
C THR A 328 0.64 8.47 17.95
N VAL A 329 0.52 7.21 17.51
CA VAL A 329 -0.09 6.15 18.33
C VAL A 329 0.72 6.00 19.63
N ASP A 330 0.08 6.18 20.79
CA ASP A 330 0.75 6.24 22.10
C ASP A 330 0.43 5.05 23.02
N LYS A 331 -0.41 4.12 22.57
CA LYS A 331 -0.83 2.91 23.27
C LYS A 331 -0.67 1.68 22.40
N GLY A 332 -0.59 0.53 23.05
CA GLY A 332 -0.55 -0.74 22.34
C GLY A 332 0.80 -1.12 21.78
N ARG A 333 0.80 -2.15 20.94
CA ARG A 333 2.02 -2.73 20.34
C ARG A 333 2.78 -1.74 19.48
N TRP A 334 2.07 -0.84 18.81
CA TRP A 334 2.63 0.13 17.86
C TRP A 334 2.87 1.50 18.49
N ALA A 335 2.82 1.61 19.82
CA ALA A 335 3.12 2.85 20.51
C ALA A 335 4.52 3.36 20.15
N PHE A 336 4.61 4.63 19.78
CA PHE A 336 5.86 5.33 19.46
C PHE A 336 6.75 4.55 18.50
N LEU A 337 6.18 4.03 17.40
CA LEU A 337 6.97 3.41 16.34
C LEU A 337 7.97 4.42 15.78
N PRO A 338 9.28 4.14 15.82
CA PRO A 338 10.29 5.09 15.40
C PRO A 338 10.39 5.19 13.88
N VAL A 339 10.54 6.41 13.38
CA VAL A 339 11.02 6.70 12.03
C VAL A 339 12.55 6.71 12.07
N MET A 340 13.21 6.17 11.05
CA MET A 340 14.67 6.17 11.01
C MET A 340 15.20 7.60 10.96
N GLU A 341 15.91 7.97 12.02
CA GLU A 341 16.59 9.25 12.12
C GLU A 341 17.85 9.32 11.27
N ALA A 342 18.31 10.56 11.07
CA ALA A 342 19.52 10.96 10.37
C ALA A 342 20.81 10.27 10.91
N SER A 343 21.11 9.05 10.45
CA SER A 343 22.45 8.47 10.49
C SER A 343 23.24 8.90 9.23
N ALA A 344 24.57 8.72 9.21
CA ALA A 344 25.35 8.95 7.99
C ALA A 344 24.79 8.17 6.79
N ASP A 345 24.16 7.02 7.05
CA ASP A 345 23.52 6.19 6.04
C ASP A 345 22.15 6.75 5.60
N ALA A 346 21.34 7.32 6.52
CA ALA A 346 20.02 7.87 6.20
C ALA A 346 20.09 9.04 5.19
N TRP A 347 21.13 9.88 5.25
CA TRP A 347 21.36 10.98 4.30
C TRP A 347 21.70 10.52 2.87
N HIS A 348 21.97 9.23 2.66
CA HIS A 348 22.19 8.66 1.34
C HIS A 348 20.89 8.22 0.65
N TYR A 349 19.76 8.27 1.37
CA TYR A 349 18.44 7.90 0.86
C TYR A 349 17.55 9.13 0.68
N VAL A 350 16.36 8.94 0.12
CA VAL A 350 15.32 9.97 0.10
C VAL A 350 14.87 10.24 1.54
N HIS A 351 14.91 11.50 1.95
CA HIS A 351 14.58 11.94 3.31
C HIS A 351 13.99 13.36 3.29
N ASN A 352 13.37 13.77 4.40
CA ASN A 352 12.94 15.15 4.60
C ASN A 352 14.08 16.04 5.13
N PRO A 353 13.89 17.36 5.31
CA PRO A 353 14.96 18.27 5.77
C PRO A 353 15.54 17.98 7.17
N TYR A 354 14.88 17.15 7.97
CA TYR A 354 15.38 16.70 9.27
C TYR A 354 16.22 15.41 9.17
N GLY A 355 16.34 14.85 7.95
CA GLY A 355 17.02 13.58 7.70
C GLY A 355 16.22 12.36 8.16
N LEU A 356 14.91 12.52 8.38
CA LEU A 356 13.98 11.41 8.60
C LEU A 356 13.62 10.77 7.26
N LEU A 357 13.50 9.45 7.20
CA LEU A 357 13.05 8.71 6.01
C LEU A 357 11.57 9.00 5.70
N ARG A 358 11.31 10.19 5.17
CA ARG A 358 10.00 10.73 4.80
C ARG A 358 10.09 11.31 3.40
N SER A 359 8.93 11.50 2.75
CA SER A 359 8.88 12.25 1.49
C SER A 359 9.56 13.61 1.64
N PRO A 360 10.35 14.06 0.65
CA PRO A 360 11.15 15.28 0.78
C PRO A 360 10.35 16.53 1.14
N TRP A 361 9.11 16.63 0.65
CA TRP A 361 8.21 17.77 0.88
C TRP A 361 7.43 17.69 2.21
N ASN A 362 7.57 16.62 2.99
CA ASN A 362 6.93 16.50 4.30
C ASN A 362 7.82 17.10 5.39
N THR A 363 7.48 18.29 5.88
CA THR A 363 8.29 19.04 6.85
C THR A 363 8.03 18.65 8.31
N ASP A 364 7.34 17.54 8.56
CA ASP A 364 7.11 17.06 9.92
C ASP A 364 8.43 16.59 10.59
N PRO A 365 8.84 17.16 11.74
CA PRO A 365 10.02 16.75 12.50
C PRO A 365 9.78 15.56 13.43
N THR A 366 8.55 15.06 13.53
CA THR A 366 8.18 14.01 14.51
C THR A 366 9.01 12.73 14.28
N PRO A 367 9.74 12.21 15.29
CA PRO A 367 10.60 11.04 15.14
C PRO A 367 9.82 9.70 15.18
N TYR A 368 8.49 9.77 15.16
CA TYR A 368 7.60 8.63 15.26
C TYR A 368 6.60 8.64 14.11
N VAL A 369 6.00 7.48 13.86
CA VAL A 369 4.89 7.35 12.92
C VAL A 369 3.70 8.19 13.41
N THR A 370 3.06 8.86 12.46
CA THR A 370 2.00 9.84 12.66
C THR A 370 0.79 9.51 11.79
N ARG A 371 -0.40 9.78 12.32
CA ARG A 371 -1.70 9.56 11.69
C ARG A 371 -2.65 10.71 12.01
N HIS A 372 -3.52 11.04 11.06
CA HIS A 372 -4.54 12.06 11.27
C HIS A 372 -5.75 11.79 10.36
N ASN A 373 -6.96 11.83 10.91
CA ASN A 373 -8.19 11.55 10.14
C ASN A 373 -8.72 12.70 9.29
N VAL A 374 -8.02 13.84 9.30
CA VAL A 374 -8.37 15.02 8.51
C VAL A 374 -7.18 15.50 7.68
N THR A 375 -7.52 16.20 6.59
CA THR A 375 -6.57 16.84 5.70
C THR A 375 -6.95 18.30 5.62
N ASN A 376 -6.01 19.21 5.91
CA ASN A 376 -6.29 20.64 5.86
C ASN A 376 -7.46 21.03 6.79
N ASN A 377 -7.51 20.43 7.99
CA ASN A 377 -8.55 20.63 9.02
C ASN A 377 -9.99 20.34 8.54
N LYS A 378 -10.13 19.44 7.56
CA LYS A 378 -11.43 18.92 7.10
C LYS A 378 -11.38 17.41 6.97
N ASP A 379 -12.48 16.77 7.31
CA ASP A 379 -12.76 15.43 6.83
C ASP A 379 -13.15 15.52 5.35
N VAL A 380 -12.25 15.06 4.50
CA VAL A 380 -12.32 15.22 3.04
C VAL A 380 -12.44 13.87 2.34
N GLN A 381 -12.40 12.78 3.10
CA GLN A 381 -12.35 11.44 2.56
C GLN A 381 -13.27 10.53 3.38
N GLY A 382 -14.38 10.12 2.77
CA GLY A 382 -15.22 9.07 3.36
C GLY A 382 -14.50 7.73 3.36
N ILE A 383 -14.99 6.80 4.17
CA ILE A 383 -14.60 5.39 4.08
C ILE A 383 -15.03 4.81 2.73
N VAL A 384 -14.28 3.82 2.27
CA VAL A 384 -14.52 3.21 0.96
C VAL A 384 -15.70 2.27 1.05
N THR A 385 -16.59 2.36 0.07
CA THR A 385 -17.87 1.67 0.08
C THR A 385 -17.95 0.55 -0.96
N CYS A 386 -18.95 -0.31 -0.82
CA CYS A 386 -19.29 -1.29 -1.85
C CYS A 386 -19.70 -0.66 -3.19
N TYR A 387 -20.17 0.59 -3.19
CA TYR A 387 -20.41 1.34 -4.43
C TYR A 387 -19.10 1.62 -5.18
N ASP A 388 -18.06 2.07 -4.45
CA ASP A 388 -16.76 2.37 -5.05
C ASP A 388 -16.15 1.12 -5.67
N TYR A 389 -16.29 -0.02 -4.97
CA TYR A 389 -15.88 -1.31 -5.50
C TYR A 389 -16.69 -1.73 -6.72
N GLN A 390 -18.02 -1.60 -6.72
CA GLN A 390 -18.83 -1.92 -7.91
C GLN A 390 -18.40 -1.06 -9.11
N SER A 391 -18.24 0.25 -8.91
CA SER A 391 -17.80 1.20 -9.93
C SER A 391 -16.43 0.84 -10.53
N CYS A 392 -15.50 0.36 -9.71
CA CYS A 392 -14.23 -0.17 -10.20
C CYS A 392 -14.37 -1.54 -10.87
N PHE A 393 -15.23 -2.42 -10.36
CA PHE A 393 -15.44 -3.75 -10.94
C PHE A 393 -16.02 -3.67 -12.35
N ASP A 394 -16.80 -2.63 -12.63
CA ASP A 394 -17.44 -2.36 -13.92
C ASP A 394 -16.45 -1.84 -14.99
N LYS A 395 -15.15 -1.68 -14.68
CA LYS A 395 -14.14 -1.37 -15.69
C LYS A 395 -13.90 -2.56 -16.62
N ASP A 396 -13.71 -2.24 -17.91
CA ASP A 396 -13.60 -3.23 -18.98
C ASP A 396 -12.15 -3.58 -19.34
N ASN A 397 -11.16 -2.88 -18.80
CA ASN A 397 -9.75 -3.14 -19.08
C ASN A 397 -8.84 -2.88 -17.87
N LEU A 398 -7.66 -3.49 -17.91
CA LEU A 398 -6.65 -3.44 -16.86
C LEU A 398 -6.19 -2.03 -16.53
N ALA A 399 -6.05 -1.16 -17.54
CA ALA A 399 -5.55 0.19 -17.33
C ALA A 399 -6.54 1.02 -16.49
N ASP A 400 -7.83 1.03 -16.87
CA ASP A 400 -8.88 1.71 -16.11
C ASP A 400 -9.09 1.09 -14.72
N MET A 401 -8.94 -0.23 -14.61
CA MET A 401 -9.01 -0.95 -13.33
C MET A 401 -7.86 -0.53 -12.40
N ASN A 402 -6.62 -0.47 -12.88
CA ASN A 402 -5.48 0.00 -12.10
C ASN A 402 -5.66 1.46 -11.68
N ASN A 403 -6.17 2.31 -12.57
CA ASN A 403 -6.51 3.70 -12.25
C ASN A 403 -7.50 3.79 -11.08
N CYS A 404 -8.57 2.99 -11.16
CA CYS A 404 -9.63 2.96 -10.16
C CYS A 404 -9.16 2.37 -8.83
N LEU A 405 -8.39 1.26 -8.88
CA LEU A 405 -7.75 0.69 -7.70
C LEU A 405 -6.84 1.71 -7.03
N ASN A 406 -6.11 2.49 -7.83
CA ASN A 406 -5.21 3.52 -7.34
C ASN A 406 -5.97 4.65 -6.60
N GLY A 407 -6.73 5.46 -7.33
CA GLY A 407 -7.33 6.66 -6.79
C GLY A 407 -8.71 6.46 -6.13
N GLY A 408 -9.40 5.37 -6.41
CA GLY A 408 -10.81 5.16 -6.05
C GLY A 408 -11.05 4.23 -4.86
N THR A 409 -10.17 3.25 -4.62
CA THR A 409 -10.34 2.29 -3.51
C THR A 409 -9.21 2.34 -2.50
N HIS A 410 -7.96 2.02 -2.87
CA HIS A 410 -6.88 1.97 -1.87
C HIS A 410 -6.40 3.37 -1.45
N GLY A 411 -6.22 4.30 -2.41
CA GLY A 411 -5.75 5.66 -2.17
C GLY A 411 -6.54 6.40 -1.09
N PRO A 412 -7.89 6.41 -1.12
CA PRO A 412 -8.73 6.94 -0.05
C PRO A 412 -8.34 6.49 1.36
N VAL A 413 -7.96 5.22 1.55
CA VAL A 413 -7.55 4.70 2.87
C VAL A 413 -6.25 5.36 3.33
N HIS A 414 -5.28 5.52 2.42
CA HIS A 414 -4.02 6.21 2.70
C HIS A 414 -4.25 7.67 3.13
N ILE A 415 -5.11 8.39 2.40
CA ILE A 415 -5.46 9.79 2.70
C ILE A 415 -6.15 9.88 4.06
N LYS A 416 -7.17 9.04 4.27
CA LYS A 416 -8.04 9.10 5.45
C LYS A 416 -7.29 8.79 6.74
N VAL A 417 -6.36 7.84 6.77
CA VAL A 417 -5.63 7.50 8.01
C VAL A 417 -4.35 8.33 8.16
N GLY A 418 -3.69 8.71 7.06
CA GLY A 418 -2.45 9.49 7.12
C GLY A 418 -2.70 10.98 7.41
N GLY A 419 -3.64 11.61 6.70
CA GLY A 419 -4.02 13.01 6.90
C GLY A 419 -2.91 14.04 6.72
N GLU A 420 -3.26 15.30 6.98
CA GLU A 420 -2.40 16.48 6.80
C GLU A 420 -2.77 17.58 7.80
N TRP A 421 -1.78 18.23 8.39
CA TRP A 421 -1.94 19.36 9.30
C TRP A 421 -0.81 20.39 9.11
N ASN A 422 -0.92 21.53 9.81
CA ASN A 422 0.08 22.62 9.78
C ASN A 422 0.27 23.30 8.40
N ASP A 423 -0.73 23.22 7.51
CA ASP A 423 -0.78 24.00 6.25
C ASP A 423 -1.05 25.49 6.56
N PRO A 424 -0.13 26.42 6.19
CA PRO A 424 -0.28 27.85 6.47
C PRO A 424 -1.36 28.55 5.62
N GLN A 425 -1.89 27.89 4.60
CA GLN A 425 -2.86 28.39 3.63
C GLN A 425 -4.17 27.58 3.64
N GLU A 426 -4.50 26.87 4.74
CA GLU A 426 -5.70 26.04 4.86
C GLU A 426 -6.99 26.74 4.39
N GLY A 427 -7.14 28.04 4.64
CA GLY A 427 -8.34 28.79 4.31
C GLY A 427 -8.63 28.86 2.81
N ILE A 428 -7.61 29.01 1.95
CA ILE A 428 -7.82 29.04 0.49
C ILE A 428 -8.04 27.63 -0.07
N VAL A 429 -7.31 26.65 0.47
CA VAL A 429 -7.46 25.24 0.12
C VAL A 429 -8.90 24.78 0.37
N GLN A 430 -9.40 25.07 1.57
CA GLN A 430 -10.76 24.74 1.97
C GLN A 430 -11.84 25.47 1.17
N ALA A 431 -11.58 26.72 0.76
CA ALA A 431 -12.52 27.53 -0.01
C ALA A 431 -12.66 27.05 -1.46
N LEU A 432 -11.59 26.50 -2.03
CA LEU A 432 -11.56 25.97 -3.40
C LEU A 432 -11.69 24.43 -3.46
N GLY A 433 -11.84 23.77 -2.30
CA GLY A 433 -12.26 22.37 -2.22
C GLY A 433 -11.20 21.32 -2.55
N TYR A 434 -9.92 21.68 -2.69
CA TYR A 434 -8.85 20.75 -3.09
C TYR A 434 -8.02 20.19 -1.92
N SER A 435 -8.59 20.13 -0.71
CA SER A 435 -7.90 19.69 0.51
C SER A 435 -7.21 18.34 0.39
N ASN A 436 -7.85 17.30 -0.15
CA ASN A 436 -7.26 15.96 -0.34
C ASN A 436 -6.24 15.86 -1.49
N LYS A 437 -5.84 16.98 -2.09
CA LYS A 437 -4.93 17.02 -3.24
C LYS A 437 -3.64 17.80 -2.95
N VAL A 438 -3.52 18.50 -1.81
CA VAL A 438 -2.36 19.38 -1.54
C VAL A 438 -1.04 18.60 -1.53
N PRO A 439 -0.84 17.56 -0.70
CA PRO A 439 0.43 16.81 -0.70
C PRO A 439 0.74 16.14 -2.04
N LEU A 440 -0.31 15.68 -2.74
CA LEU A 440 -0.19 15.06 -4.06
C LEU A 440 0.23 16.07 -5.12
N MET A 441 -0.26 17.30 -5.09
CA MET A 441 0.17 18.36 -6.04
C MET A 441 1.54 18.94 -5.68
N SER A 442 1.88 19.06 -4.40
CA SER A 442 3.20 19.52 -3.93
C SER A 442 4.34 18.65 -4.45
N LYS A 443 4.12 17.33 -4.54
CA LYS A 443 5.02 16.35 -5.17
C LYS A 443 5.43 16.75 -6.60
N TYR A 444 4.55 17.36 -7.39
CA TYR A 444 4.89 17.78 -8.76
C TYR A 444 5.65 19.08 -8.83
N LEU A 445 5.32 20.02 -7.95
CA LEU A 445 6.15 21.21 -7.77
C LEU A 445 7.57 20.80 -7.35
N TRP A 446 7.70 19.79 -6.48
CA TRP A 446 9.00 19.21 -6.10
C TRP A 446 9.72 18.63 -7.32
N ARG A 447 9.09 17.74 -8.09
CA ARG A 447 9.71 17.08 -9.26
C ARG A 447 10.05 18.00 -10.42
N LYS A 448 9.19 18.97 -10.72
CA LYS A 448 9.49 20.02 -11.72
C LYS A 448 10.51 21.03 -11.21
N GLY A 449 10.80 21.01 -9.92
CA GLY A 449 11.77 21.87 -9.30
C GLY A 449 11.24 23.28 -9.02
N TYR A 450 9.94 23.51 -8.93
CA TYR A 450 9.42 24.77 -8.40
C TYR A 450 9.49 24.82 -6.87
N LEU A 451 9.16 23.70 -6.20
CA LEU A 451 9.24 23.59 -4.75
C LEU A 451 10.69 23.29 -4.33
N ARG A 452 11.17 24.03 -3.36
CA ARG A 452 12.51 23.89 -2.77
C ARG A 452 12.39 23.62 -1.29
N MET A 453 13.16 22.62 -0.85
CA MET A 453 13.31 22.26 0.55
C MET A 453 14.54 22.95 1.14
N PRO A 454 14.51 23.34 2.43
CA PRO A 454 15.73 23.61 3.18
C PRO A 454 16.70 22.42 3.07
N THR A 455 18.00 22.68 2.95
CA THR A 455 19.01 21.61 2.83
C THR A 455 19.17 20.80 4.12
N SER A 456 18.91 21.43 5.26
CA SER A 456 18.85 20.80 6.57
C SER A 456 18.06 21.68 7.54
N CYS A 457 17.41 21.04 8.50
CA CYS A 457 16.73 21.68 9.62
C CYS A 457 17.26 21.14 10.94
N SER A 458 17.22 21.96 12.00
CA SER A 458 17.54 21.54 13.36
C SER A 458 16.28 21.38 14.20
N VAL A 459 16.23 20.32 15.00
CA VAL A 459 15.22 20.18 16.05
C VAL A 459 15.65 21.04 17.23
N GLU A 460 14.91 22.10 17.54
CA GLU A 460 15.10 22.87 18.79
C GLU A 460 14.69 21.99 20.00
N SER A 461 15.21 22.29 21.20
CA SER A 461 15.12 21.43 22.39
C SER A 461 13.71 21.09 22.91
N GLU A 462 12.65 21.63 22.30
CA GLU A 462 11.24 21.39 22.63
C GLU A 462 10.48 20.56 21.57
N GLY A 463 11.18 19.96 20.60
CA GLY A 463 10.59 18.95 19.70
C GLY A 463 9.74 19.49 18.54
N THR A 464 9.47 20.80 18.49
CA THR A 464 8.65 21.41 17.43
C THR A 464 9.45 22.07 16.30
N GLY A 465 10.79 21.94 16.30
CA GLY A 465 11.67 22.69 15.39
C GLY A 465 11.46 24.21 15.52
N ASP A 466 12.30 25.01 14.87
CA ASP A 466 11.90 26.39 14.59
C ASP A 466 10.89 26.34 13.43
N ALA A 467 9.61 26.07 13.75
CA ALA A 467 8.50 25.97 12.80
C ALA A 467 8.33 27.22 11.89
N SER A 468 9.05 28.31 12.19
CA SER A 468 9.11 29.51 11.36
C SER A 468 10.18 29.48 10.26
N THR A 469 11.15 28.54 10.30
CA THR A 469 12.29 28.49 9.36
C THR A 469 12.41 27.20 8.56
N CYS A 470 11.85 26.07 9.01
CA CYS A 470 11.90 24.81 8.28
C CYS A 470 10.62 24.57 7.46
N ARG A 471 10.39 25.39 6.43
CA ARG A 471 9.25 25.27 5.52
C ARG A 471 9.72 25.18 4.08
N SER A 472 9.01 24.41 3.28
CA SER A 472 9.20 24.42 1.83
C SER A 472 8.66 25.71 1.24
N SER A 473 9.17 26.09 0.07
CA SER A 473 8.69 27.27 -0.65
C SER A 473 8.88 27.11 -2.14
N CYS A 474 8.21 27.94 -2.94
CA CYS A 474 8.54 28.11 -4.36
C CYS A 474 9.16 29.49 -4.57
N PRO A 475 10.50 29.60 -4.56
CA PRO A 475 11.19 30.88 -4.77
C PRO A 475 10.74 31.56 -6.06
N ALA A 476 10.30 32.82 -5.97
CA ALA A 476 9.80 33.56 -7.12
C ALA A 476 10.82 33.69 -8.25
N GLU A 477 12.11 33.79 -7.91
CA GLU A 477 13.18 33.88 -8.90
C GLU A 477 13.23 32.66 -9.85
N LEU A 478 12.75 31.49 -9.42
CA LEU A 478 12.72 30.29 -10.26
C LEU A 478 11.80 30.47 -11.48
N TYR A 479 10.63 31.04 -11.31
CA TYR A 479 9.66 31.17 -12.40
C TYR A 479 9.70 32.56 -13.03
N GLU A 480 9.94 33.63 -12.27
CA GLU A 480 10.04 35.00 -12.81
C GLU A 480 11.22 35.18 -13.77
N SER A 481 12.36 34.50 -13.51
CA SER A 481 13.51 34.51 -14.43
C SER A 481 13.19 33.89 -15.80
N ARG A 482 12.10 33.13 -15.89
CA ARG A 482 11.56 32.52 -17.12
C ARG A 482 10.40 33.30 -17.71
N GLY A 483 10.07 34.47 -17.14
CA GLY A 483 8.92 35.27 -17.54
C GLY A 483 7.57 34.67 -17.14
N MET A 484 7.56 33.71 -16.21
CA MET A 484 6.35 33.07 -15.71
C MET A 484 5.80 33.82 -14.50
N LYS A 485 4.50 33.69 -14.29
CA LYS A 485 3.75 34.11 -13.10
C LYS A 485 3.26 32.88 -12.32
N PRO A 486 2.72 33.03 -11.09
CA PRO A 486 2.15 31.91 -10.34
C PRO A 486 1.13 31.07 -11.11
N TYR A 487 0.28 31.72 -11.92
CA TYR A 487 -0.66 31.03 -12.82
C TYR A 487 0.04 30.08 -13.79
N ASP A 488 1.13 30.52 -14.42
CA ASP A 488 1.86 29.72 -15.40
C ASP A 488 2.52 28.51 -14.75
N VAL A 489 3.00 28.66 -13.50
CA VAL A 489 3.53 27.53 -12.72
C VAL A 489 2.43 26.51 -12.43
N LEU A 490 1.27 26.97 -11.97
CA LEU A 490 0.13 26.09 -11.66
C LEU A 490 -0.42 25.39 -12.92
N MET A 491 -0.40 26.06 -14.08
CA MET A 491 -0.71 25.43 -15.37
C MET A 491 0.35 24.41 -15.76
N ASP A 492 1.64 24.73 -15.60
CA ASP A 492 2.74 23.83 -15.97
C ASP A 492 2.69 22.52 -15.17
N VAL A 493 2.41 22.56 -13.85
CA VAL A 493 2.22 21.34 -13.05
C VAL A 493 0.82 20.73 -13.13
N TYR A 494 -0.04 21.23 -14.02
CA TYR A 494 -1.43 20.76 -14.20
C TYR A 494 -2.36 20.95 -12.98
N ALA A 495 -1.92 21.68 -11.95
CA ALA A 495 -2.67 21.88 -10.70
C ALA A 495 -4.03 22.57 -10.92
N LEU A 496 -4.11 23.52 -11.86
CA LEU A 496 -5.37 24.24 -12.09
C LEU A 496 -6.50 23.36 -12.64
N HIS A 497 -6.18 22.29 -13.37
CA HIS A 497 -7.19 21.34 -13.83
C HIS A 497 -7.83 20.60 -12.65
N TRP A 498 -7.01 20.16 -11.70
CA TRP A 498 -7.47 19.49 -10.47
C TRP A 498 -8.23 20.41 -9.53
N ILE A 499 -7.77 21.65 -9.41
CA ILE A 499 -8.43 22.67 -8.60
C ILE A 499 -9.78 23.02 -9.22
N ALA A 500 -9.87 23.19 -10.55
CA ALA A 500 -11.13 23.46 -11.23
C ALA A 500 -12.16 22.34 -11.05
N GLU A 501 -11.72 21.08 -11.11
CA GLU A 501 -12.56 19.91 -10.82
C GLU A 501 -13.13 19.96 -9.39
N SER A 502 -12.30 20.38 -8.42
CA SER A 502 -12.67 20.37 -7.00
C SER A 502 -13.46 21.62 -6.56
N ALA A 503 -13.32 22.73 -7.28
CA ALA A 503 -13.83 24.05 -6.90
C ALA A 503 -15.34 24.24 -7.13
N GLY A 504 -16.08 23.19 -7.51
CA GLY A 504 -17.54 23.25 -7.63
C GLY A 504 -18.04 24.32 -8.61
N GLY A 505 -17.29 24.60 -9.67
CA GLY A 505 -17.60 25.64 -10.67
C GLY A 505 -17.18 27.06 -10.29
N ILE A 506 -16.44 27.27 -9.19
CA ILE A 506 -15.83 28.56 -8.86
C ILE A 506 -14.68 28.87 -9.82
N VAL A 507 -13.79 27.90 -10.05
CA VAL A 507 -12.69 28.01 -11.02
C VAL A 507 -13.15 27.36 -12.32
N VAL A 508 -13.17 28.12 -13.40
CA VAL A 508 -13.77 27.71 -14.68
C VAL A 508 -12.84 27.99 -15.85
N TRP A 509 -12.79 27.06 -16.80
CA TRP A 509 -12.05 27.25 -18.05
C TRP A 509 -12.83 28.16 -19.00
N ASP A 510 -12.24 29.29 -19.40
CA ASP A 510 -12.76 30.16 -20.45
C ASP A 510 -12.13 29.78 -21.80
N ASN A 511 -12.96 29.24 -22.70
CA ASN A 511 -12.55 28.84 -24.05
C ASN A 511 -12.13 30.02 -24.95
N ASN A 512 -12.55 31.25 -24.65
CA ASN A 512 -12.20 32.41 -25.48
C ASN A 512 -10.80 32.91 -25.17
N THR A 513 -10.42 32.90 -23.90
CA THR A 513 -9.10 33.31 -23.45
C THR A 513 -8.14 32.14 -23.33
N GLU A 514 -8.63 30.90 -23.37
CA GLU A 514 -7.89 29.67 -23.08
C GLU A 514 -7.19 29.74 -21.70
N HIS A 515 -7.92 30.23 -20.70
CA HIS A 515 -7.42 30.39 -19.32
C HIS A 515 -8.46 29.95 -18.30
N PHE A 516 -7.99 29.50 -17.14
CA PHE A 516 -8.83 29.38 -15.96
C PHE A 516 -9.13 30.76 -15.38
N THR A 517 -10.40 31.00 -15.11
CA THR A 517 -10.95 32.21 -14.51
C THR A 517 -11.72 31.85 -13.24
N VAL A 518 -12.08 32.86 -12.44
CA VAL A 518 -12.94 32.69 -11.28
C VAL A 518 -14.29 33.32 -11.56
N ALA A 519 -15.36 32.56 -11.34
CA ALA A 519 -16.72 33.01 -11.56
C ALA A 519 -17.00 34.32 -10.80
N GLY A 520 -17.39 35.37 -11.54
CA GLY A 520 -17.64 36.71 -11.02
C GLY A 520 -16.41 37.64 -10.92
N HIS A 521 -15.22 37.15 -11.26
CA HIS A 521 -13.96 37.90 -11.24
C HIS A 521 -13.19 37.80 -12.58
N GLU A 522 -13.86 37.45 -13.68
CA GLU A 522 -13.27 37.16 -14.99
C GLU A 522 -12.49 38.36 -15.58
N HIS A 523 -12.79 39.58 -15.13
CA HIS A 523 -12.18 40.82 -15.60
C HIS A 523 -11.38 41.55 -14.51
N ASP A 524 -11.16 40.92 -13.35
CA ASP A 524 -10.44 41.48 -12.21
C ASP A 524 -9.01 40.91 -12.16
N ALA A 525 -8.11 41.51 -12.93
CA ALA A 525 -6.74 41.02 -13.05
C ALA A 525 -5.96 41.05 -11.72
N GLU A 526 -6.22 42.05 -10.86
CA GLU A 526 -5.54 42.18 -9.56
C GLU A 526 -6.00 41.08 -8.61
N PHE A 527 -7.31 40.80 -8.56
CA PHE A 527 -7.84 39.66 -7.80
C PHE A 527 -7.26 38.34 -8.28
N MET A 528 -7.26 38.09 -9.59
CA MET A 528 -6.78 36.85 -10.17
C MET A 528 -5.29 36.61 -9.88
N GLU A 529 -4.46 37.64 -10.03
CA GLU A 529 -3.03 37.56 -9.70
C GLU A 529 -2.82 37.23 -8.22
N GLY A 530 -3.51 37.94 -7.32
CA GLY A 530 -3.44 37.69 -5.88
C GLY A 530 -3.94 36.29 -5.48
N LEU A 531 -4.98 35.78 -6.13
CA LEU A 531 -5.50 34.44 -5.91
C LEU A 531 -4.49 33.38 -6.33
N TRP A 532 -3.95 33.47 -7.55
CA TRP A 532 -3.00 32.47 -8.05
C TRP A 532 -1.70 32.45 -7.26
N THR A 533 -1.26 33.60 -6.72
CA THR A 533 -0.16 33.62 -5.74
C THR A 533 -0.49 32.81 -4.49
N LYS A 534 -1.69 32.97 -3.93
CA LYS A 534 -2.11 32.21 -2.72
C LYS A 534 -2.24 30.71 -3.01
N VAL A 535 -2.83 30.35 -4.14
CA VAL A 535 -2.97 28.95 -4.57
C VAL A 535 -1.60 28.31 -4.79
N LEU A 536 -0.66 28.98 -5.46
CA LEU A 536 0.70 28.48 -5.56
C LEU A 536 1.33 28.32 -4.17
N THR A 537 1.22 29.34 -3.33
CA THR A 537 1.77 29.31 -1.96
C THR A 537 1.24 28.13 -1.14
N SER A 538 -0.05 27.78 -1.24
CA SER A 538 -0.61 26.63 -0.51
C SER A 538 -0.01 25.30 -0.95
N LEU A 539 0.37 25.18 -2.22
CA LEU A 539 1.00 23.94 -2.72
C LEU A 539 2.51 23.91 -2.47
N CYS A 540 3.13 25.05 -2.20
CA CYS A 540 4.56 25.15 -1.92
C CYS A 540 4.92 24.78 -0.49
N ASP A 541 3.94 24.69 0.41
CA ASP A 541 4.09 24.29 1.81
C ASP A 541 2.89 23.44 2.25
N PRO A 542 2.92 22.11 2.00
CA PRO A 542 1.86 21.20 2.43
C PRO A 542 1.88 20.91 3.94
N GLY A 543 2.70 21.65 4.73
CA GLY A 543 2.84 21.40 6.15
C GLY A 543 3.37 20.00 6.48
N HIS A 544 2.62 19.30 7.33
CA HIS A 544 2.95 17.99 7.87
C HIS A 544 1.94 16.96 7.37
N VAL A 545 2.44 15.79 6.97
CA VAL A 545 1.61 14.73 6.38
C VAL A 545 1.92 13.42 7.09
N GLY A 546 0.90 12.66 7.48
CA GLY A 546 1.13 11.37 8.12
C GLY A 546 1.78 10.34 7.19
N GLU A 547 2.49 9.38 7.77
CA GLU A 547 3.27 8.39 7.01
C GLU A 547 2.43 7.70 5.95
N LEU A 548 1.24 7.20 6.32
CA LEU A 548 0.41 6.39 5.43
C LEU A 548 -0.04 7.16 4.17
N TYR A 549 -0.11 8.49 4.19
CA TYR A 549 -0.50 9.30 3.02
C TYR A 549 0.67 9.59 2.06
N THR A 550 1.91 9.28 2.43
CA THR A 550 3.09 9.68 1.63
C THR A 550 3.93 8.49 1.17
N SER A 551 5.03 8.76 0.47
CA SER A 551 5.95 7.71 0.00
C SER A 551 6.66 6.96 1.13
N SER A 552 6.50 7.38 2.39
CA SER A 552 6.94 6.65 3.59
C SER A 552 5.85 5.76 4.22
N ALA A 553 4.72 5.54 3.52
CA ALA A 553 3.58 4.75 4.01
C ALA A 553 3.90 3.38 4.62
N PRO A 554 4.93 2.62 4.17
CA PRO A 554 5.27 1.36 4.82
C PRO A 554 5.67 1.48 6.30
N TYR A 555 6.00 2.68 6.82
CA TYR A 555 6.19 2.87 8.26
C TYR A 555 4.92 2.64 9.08
N ASP A 556 3.74 2.71 8.48
CA ASP A 556 2.50 2.35 9.14
C ASP A 556 2.23 0.84 8.94
N PRO A 557 2.09 0.04 10.01
CA PRO A 557 1.78 -1.39 9.91
C PRO A 557 0.52 -1.72 9.09
N LEU A 558 -0.43 -0.77 9.00
CA LEU A 558 -1.66 -0.92 8.23
C LEU A 558 -1.38 -1.06 6.72
N PHE A 559 -0.26 -0.52 6.22
CA PHE A 559 0.15 -0.60 4.81
C PHE A 559 0.07 -2.04 4.27
N TRP A 560 0.52 -3.02 5.04
CA TRP A 560 0.67 -4.39 4.58
C TRP A 560 -0.65 -5.14 4.40
N VAL A 561 -1.73 -4.69 5.03
CA VAL A 561 -3.05 -5.35 4.96
C VAL A 561 -4.03 -4.65 4.02
N ILE A 562 -3.73 -3.42 3.57
CA ILE A 562 -4.53 -2.67 2.58
C ILE A 562 -4.37 -3.25 1.17
N HIS A 563 -3.12 -3.45 0.72
CA HIS A 563 -2.81 -3.86 -0.66
C HIS A 563 -3.30 -5.26 -1.05
N PRO A 564 -3.25 -6.28 -0.16
CA PRO A 564 -3.86 -7.57 -0.42
C PRO A 564 -5.35 -7.50 -0.78
N THR A 565 -6.10 -6.53 -0.24
CA THR A 565 -7.52 -6.34 -0.59
C THR A 565 -7.69 -5.89 -2.04
N ALA A 566 -6.87 -4.94 -2.50
CA ALA A 566 -6.87 -4.50 -3.90
C ALA A 566 -6.41 -5.62 -4.85
N GLU A 567 -5.42 -6.42 -4.45
CA GLU A 567 -4.97 -7.60 -5.20
C GLU A 567 -6.08 -8.65 -5.31
N ARG A 568 -6.73 -9.02 -4.19
CA ARG A 568 -7.83 -9.98 -4.15
C ARG A 568 -8.95 -9.58 -5.10
N PHE A 569 -9.26 -8.28 -5.14
CA PHE A 569 -10.28 -7.72 -6.00
C PHE A 569 -9.90 -7.81 -7.50
N LEU A 570 -8.68 -7.44 -7.87
CA LEU A 570 -8.17 -7.62 -9.24
C LEU A 570 -8.14 -9.10 -9.65
N ALA A 571 -7.67 -9.98 -8.76
CA ALA A 571 -7.63 -11.42 -9.00
C ALA A 571 -9.03 -11.99 -9.26
N TRP A 572 -10.06 -11.52 -8.53
CA TRP A 572 -11.44 -11.92 -8.77
C TRP A 572 -11.96 -11.54 -10.15
N LYS A 573 -11.77 -10.27 -10.56
CA LYS A 573 -12.15 -9.79 -11.89
C LYS A 573 -11.49 -10.62 -13.00
N ARG A 574 -10.18 -10.87 -12.88
CA ARG A 574 -9.40 -11.65 -13.84
C ARG A 574 -9.86 -13.10 -13.91
N LYS A 575 -10.11 -13.74 -12.77
CA LYS A 575 -10.61 -15.13 -12.70
C LYS A 575 -11.95 -15.24 -13.43
N LEU A 576 -12.91 -14.37 -13.12
CA LEU A 576 -14.20 -14.33 -13.79
C LEU A 576 -14.09 -14.08 -15.30
N ALA A 577 -13.21 -13.17 -15.73
CA ALA A 577 -13.02 -12.86 -17.13
C ALA A 577 -12.46 -14.05 -17.92
N ARG A 578 -11.54 -14.83 -17.34
CA ARG A 578 -10.98 -16.02 -17.99
C ARG A 578 -11.95 -17.21 -17.97
N GLU A 579 -12.72 -17.38 -16.91
CA GLU A 579 -13.66 -18.50 -16.77
C GLU A 579 -14.99 -18.27 -17.52
N ARG A 580 -15.43 -17.02 -17.61
CA ARG A 580 -16.74 -16.61 -18.16
C ARG A 580 -16.61 -15.34 -19.01
N PRO A 581 -15.80 -15.34 -20.09
CA PRO A 581 -15.52 -14.13 -20.88
C PRO A 581 -16.77 -13.51 -21.51
N ASP A 582 -17.81 -14.29 -21.81
CA ASP A 582 -19.07 -13.79 -22.36
C ASP A 582 -19.91 -13.00 -21.35
N VAL A 583 -19.67 -13.21 -20.04
CA VAL A 583 -20.42 -12.56 -18.94
C VAL A 583 -19.59 -11.45 -18.30
N HIS A 584 -18.27 -11.66 -18.18
CA HIS A 584 -17.35 -10.71 -17.57
C HIS A 584 -16.24 -10.35 -18.57
N PRO A 585 -16.55 -9.63 -19.66
CA PRO A 585 -15.53 -9.16 -20.57
C PRO A 585 -14.53 -8.27 -19.81
N PHE A 586 -13.24 -8.52 -20.03
CA PHE A 586 -12.16 -7.73 -19.45
C PHE A 586 -10.90 -7.89 -20.30
N SER A 587 -10.35 -6.79 -20.80
CA SER A 587 -9.05 -6.81 -21.45
C SER A 587 -7.93 -6.73 -20.41
N GLU A 588 -7.08 -7.76 -20.37
CA GLU A 588 -5.84 -7.77 -19.59
C GLU A 588 -4.65 -7.16 -20.35
N ASP A 589 -4.89 -6.50 -21.50
CA ASP A 589 -3.82 -5.82 -22.25
C ASP A 589 -3.17 -4.75 -21.38
N TRP A 590 -1.83 -4.74 -21.36
CA TRP A 590 -1.09 -3.74 -20.60
C TRP A 590 -1.35 -2.35 -21.17
N GLY A 591 -1.83 -1.44 -20.32
CA GLY A 591 -2.14 -0.09 -20.72
C GLY A 591 -1.82 0.90 -19.61
N TYR A 592 -1.69 2.15 -20.04
CA TYR A 592 -1.47 3.31 -19.19
C TYR A 592 -2.50 4.35 -19.63
N THR A 593 -3.46 4.65 -18.75
CA THR A 593 -4.60 5.51 -19.06
C THR A 593 -4.21 6.98 -19.15
N HIS A 594 -3.11 7.38 -18.51
CA HIS A 594 -2.85 8.79 -18.16
C HIS A 594 -4.11 9.43 -17.53
N GLY A 595 -4.83 8.64 -16.73
CA GLY A 595 -6.16 8.95 -16.24
C GLY A 595 -6.16 9.92 -15.06
N ASN A 596 -7.32 10.05 -14.41
CA ASN A 596 -7.57 11.05 -13.37
C ASN A 596 -6.92 10.71 -12.00
N VAL A 597 -5.65 10.29 -11.97
CA VAL A 597 -4.88 10.17 -10.72
C VAL A 597 -4.22 11.52 -10.46
N VAL A 598 -4.49 12.11 -9.30
CA VAL A 598 -3.90 13.38 -8.88
C VAL A 598 -2.39 13.20 -8.81
N GLY A 599 -1.76 13.68 -9.86
CA GLY A 599 -0.32 13.66 -10.03
C GLY A 599 0.20 13.02 -11.30
N GLU A 600 -0.56 12.18 -11.99
CA GLU A 600 -0.09 11.77 -13.32
C GLU A 600 -0.12 13.01 -14.24
N THR A 601 1.06 13.50 -14.65
CA THR A 601 1.19 14.67 -15.53
C THR A 601 1.77 14.32 -16.90
N GLY A 602 2.10 13.04 -17.14
CA GLY A 602 2.77 12.57 -18.34
C GLY A 602 4.16 13.18 -18.56
N MET A 603 4.84 13.62 -17.49
CA MET A 603 6.14 14.29 -17.54
C MET A 603 7.18 13.56 -16.69
N VAL A 604 8.39 13.42 -17.23
CA VAL A 604 9.56 12.86 -16.54
C VAL A 604 10.66 13.91 -16.49
N CYS A 605 11.25 14.13 -15.32
CA CYS A 605 12.22 15.19 -15.09
C CYS A 605 13.63 14.65 -14.83
N ASP A 606 14.61 15.09 -15.62
CA ASP A 606 16.03 14.76 -15.43
C ASP A 606 16.71 15.79 -14.52
N TRP A 607 17.13 15.32 -13.35
CA TRP A 607 17.83 16.09 -12.33
C TRP A 607 19.36 15.93 -12.36
N SER A 608 19.92 15.10 -13.24
CA SER A 608 21.36 14.80 -13.28
C SER A 608 22.25 16.03 -13.54
N GLY A 609 21.70 17.05 -14.19
CA GLY A 609 22.36 18.34 -14.45
C GLY A 609 22.12 19.42 -13.39
N VAL A 610 21.30 19.15 -12.36
CA VAL A 610 20.92 20.13 -11.34
C VAL A 610 21.88 20.06 -10.17
N ARG A 611 22.47 21.20 -9.78
CA ARG A 611 23.34 21.27 -8.61
C ARG A 611 22.53 21.47 -7.35
N GLN A 612 22.80 20.68 -6.32
CA GLN A 612 22.15 20.83 -5.02
C GLN A 612 22.39 22.23 -4.43
N GLY A 613 21.34 22.84 -3.88
CA GLY A 613 21.40 24.18 -3.27
C GLY A 613 21.44 25.34 -4.28
N THR A 614 21.28 25.09 -5.58
CA THR A 614 21.12 26.14 -6.59
C THR A 614 19.65 26.29 -7.02
N LEU A 615 19.37 27.34 -7.79
CA LEU A 615 18.09 27.56 -8.47
C LEU A 615 18.10 26.97 -9.90
N ASP A 616 19.02 26.04 -10.18
CA ASP A 616 19.01 25.29 -11.43
C ASP A 616 17.70 24.45 -11.48
N MET A 617 17.12 24.28 -12.67
CA MET A 617 15.88 23.51 -12.88
C MET A 617 16.19 22.22 -13.64
N PRO A 618 15.44 21.14 -13.38
CA PRO A 618 15.55 19.92 -14.15
C PRO A 618 15.09 20.12 -15.59
N THR A 619 15.48 19.19 -16.46
CA THR A 619 14.92 19.12 -17.82
C THR A 619 13.77 18.12 -17.82
N CYS A 620 12.54 18.60 -17.99
CA CYS A 620 11.36 17.75 -18.02
C CYS A 620 10.87 17.52 -19.46
N VAL A 621 10.55 16.27 -19.80
CA VAL A 621 10.04 15.88 -21.12
C VAL A 621 8.76 15.06 -20.97
N LYS A 622 7.89 15.12 -21.98
CA LYS A 622 6.70 14.26 -22.03
C LYS A 622 7.13 12.80 -22.15
N GLY A 623 6.62 11.93 -21.30
CA GLY A 623 6.96 10.51 -21.29
C GLY A 623 6.31 9.73 -20.17
N ILE A 624 6.59 8.43 -20.14
CA ILE A 624 6.23 7.51 -19.07
C ILE A 624 7.55 7.15 -18.37
N CYS A 625 7.61 7.27 -17.05
CA CYS A 625 8.82 6.89 -16.32
C CYS A 625 8.96 5.37 -16.17
N GLY A 626 10.17 4.92 -15.82
CA GLY A 626 10.41 3.50 -15.58
C GLY A 626 9.54 2.99 -14.43
N GLY A 627 9.12 1.73 -14.50
CA GLY A 627 8.21 1.12 -13.53
C GLY A 627 6.78 0.98 -14.05
N HIS A 628 6.42 1.63 -15.14
CA HIS A 628 5.05 1.60 -15.68
C HIS A 628 4.91 0.83 -16.99
N SER A 629 6.00 0.57 -17.71
CA SER A 629 5.94 -0.22 -18.94
C SER A 629 5.82 -1.70 -18.61
N ALA A 630 5.13 -2.46 -19.46
CA ALA A 630 4.97 -3.90 -19.27
C ALA A 630 6.32 -4.65 -19.15
N GLY A 631 7.35 -4.16 -19.86
CA GLY A 631 8.71 -4.72 -19.87
C GLY A 631 9.63 -4.19 -18.77
N ASP A 632 9.18 -3.29 -17.90
CA ASP A 632 10.03 -2.76 -16.82
C ASP A 632 10.21 -3.83 -15.74
N VAL A 633 11.47 -4.11 -15.39
CA VAL A 633 11.83 -5.06 -14.34
C VAL A 633 11.69 -4.37 -12.98
N LEU A 634 10.94 -4.99 -12.08
CA LEU A 634 10.72 -4.45 -10.73
C LEU A 634 12.03 -4.45 -9.93
N PRO A 635 12.24 -3.49 -9.03
CA PRO A 635 13.54 -3.25 -8.38
C PRO A 635 13.93 -4.32 -7.35
N PHE A 636 13.04 -5.27 -7.04
CA PHE A 636 13.24 -6.32 -6.06
C PHE A 636 13.10 -7.73 -6.68
N GLY A 637 13.65 -8.72 -5.98
CA GLY A 637 13.48 -10.13 -6.32
C GLY A 637 12.83 -10.88 -5.16
N VAL A 638 11.98 -11.84 -5.50
CA VAL A 638 11.28 -12.71 -4.53
C VAL A 638 11.73 -14.15 -4.69
N LYS A 639 11.74 -14.91 -3.60
CA LYS A 639 12.16 -16.31 -3.61
C LYS A 639 10.99 -17.21 -4.00
N ILE A 640 11.04 -17.84 -5.17
CA ILE A 640 10.03 -18.76 -5.69
C ILE A 640 10.70 -20.12 -5.92
N GLY A 641 10.17 -21.19 -5.31
CA GLY A 641 10.76 -22.53 -5.43
C GLY A 641 12.21 -22.62 -4.93
N GLY A 642 12.63 -21.71 -4.05
CA GLY A 642 14.01 -21.63 -3.54
C GLY A 642 14.95 -20.72 -4.35
N GLU A 643 14.52 -20.21 -5.51
CA GLU A 643 15.32 -19.34 -6.36
C GLU A 643 14.83 -17.88 -6.29
N VAL A 644 15.76 -16.93 -6.25
CA VAL A 644 15.43 -15.50 -6.31
C VAL A 644 15.10 -15.13 -7.76
N ARG A 645 13.86 -14.73 -8.00
CA ARG A 645 13.36 -14.30 -9.31
C ARG A 645 13.12 -12.79 -9.32
N LYS A 646 13.61 -12.12 -10.37
CA LYS A 646 13.20 -10.77 -10.75
C LYS A 646 12.31 -10.90 -11.98
N MET A 647 11.22 -10.14 -11.99
CA MET A 647 10.21 -10.21 -13.04
C MET A 647 9.89 -8.81 -13.52
N THR A 648 9.50 -8.71 -14.79
CA THR A 648 8.88 -7.53 -15.37
C THR A 648 7.45 -7.36 -14.88
N ASN A 649 6.88 -6.18 -15.10
CA ASN A 649 5.46 -5.92 -14.86
C ASN A 649 4.52 -6.95 -15.50
N ALA A 650 4.75 -7.29 -16.78
CA ALA A 650 3.94 -8.29 -17.48
C ALA A 650 4.09 -9.69 -16.88
N GLU A 651 5.32 -10.10 -16.57
CA GLU A 651 5.59 -11.39 -15.92
C GLU A 651 4.94 -11.46 -14.53
N TRP A 652 4.97 -10.37 -13.76
CA TRP A 652 4.27 -10.29 -12.47
C TRP A 652 2.76 -10.43 -12.62
N LEU A 653 2.16 -9.72 -13.58
CA LEU A 653 0.72 -9.79 -13.82
C LEU A 653 0.29 -11.23 -14.14
N ASP A 654 1.04 -11.95 -14.96
CA ASP A 654 0.76 -13.36 -15.24
C ASP A 654 1.01 -14.25 -14.02
N PHE A 655 2.10 -14.00 -13.28
CA PHE A 655 2.48 -14.77 -12.10
C PHE A 655 1.41 -14.71 -10.98
N ILE A 656 0.78 -13.56 -10.76
CA ILE A 656 -0.20 -13.35 -9.69
C ILE A 656 -1.62 -13.81 -10.07
N TYR A 657 -1.79 -14.53 -11.18
CA TYR A 657 -3.07 -15.14 -11.49
C TYR A 657 -3.45 -16.15 -10.39
N PRO A 658 -4.69 -16.12 -9.85
CA PRO A 658 -5.04 -16.83 -8.61
C PRO A 658 -4.90 -18.35 -8.68
N ASP A 659 -5.01 -18.96 -9.87
CA ASP A 659 -4.86 -20.41 -10.03
C ASP A 659 -3.42 -20.84 -10.35
N ASN A 660 -2.44 -19.91 -10.36
CA ASN A 660 -1.05 -20.24 -10.61
C ASN A 660 -0.48 -21.09 -9.46
N GLU A 661 -0.03 -22.31 -9.76
CA GLU A 661 0.54 -23.22 -8.75
C GLU A 661 1.86 -22.71 -8.15
N GLU A 662 2.64 -21.92 -8.89
CA GLU A 662 3.92 -21.37 -8.40
C GLU A 662 3.74 -20.16 -7.46
N LEU A 663 2.57 -19.52 -7.45
CA LEU A 663 2.25 -18.46 -6.50
C LEU A 663 2.24 -19.05 -5.07
N PRO A 664 3.04 -18.56 -4.11
CA PRO A 664 3.20 -19.25 -2.82
C PRO A 664 2.00 -19.11 -1.89
N TYR A 665 1.05 -18.23 -2.23
CA TYR A 665 -0.17 -17.99 -1.47
C TYR A 665 -1.42 -18.08 -2.35
N MET A 666 -2.57 -18.06 -1.69
CA MET A 666 -3.90 -17.84 -2.25
C MET A 666 -4.76 -17.01 -1.29
N TYR A 667 -5.89 -16.50 -1.76
CA TYR A 667 -6.93 -15.91 -0.91
C TYR A 667 -7.93 -16.98 -0.47
N ASP A 668 -8.42 -16.89 0.76
CA ASP A 668 -9.40 -17.82 1.32
C ASP A 668 -10.77 -17.77 0.62
N SER A 669 -11.15 -16.59 0.16
CA SER A 669 -12.40 -16.32 -0.51
C SER A 669 -12.28 -15.20 -1.53
N PHE A 670 -13.11 -15.27 -2.58
CA PHE A 670 -13.43 -14.15 -3.46
C PHE A 670 -14.88 -13.64 -3.25
N GLY A 671 -15.51 -14.03 -2.14
CA GLY A 671 -16.84 -13.57 -1.76
C GLY A 671 -16.86 -12.10 -1.32
N TRP A 672 -17.98 -11.45 -1.58
CA TRP A 672 -18.31 -10.05 -1.25
C TRP A 672 -19.72 -9.95 -0.66
N ASP A 673 -20.11 -10.92 0.17
CA ASP A 673 -21.49 -11.07 0.65
C ASP A 673 -21.97 -9.85 1.47
N HIS A 674 -21.06 -9.15 2.16
CA HIS A 674 -21.36 -7.89 2.85
C HIS A 674 -21.78 -6.78 1.89
N CYS A 675 -21.25 -6.78 0.66
CA CYS A 675 -21.67 -5.85 -0.38
C CYS A 675 -23.02 -6.24 -0.98
N ALA A 676 -23.32 -7.53 -1.10
CA ALA A 676 -24.63 -7.99 -1.56
C ALA A 676 -25.76 -7.52 -0.63
N ALA A 677 -25.51 -7.51 0.69
CA ALA A 677 -26.45 -6.95 1.68
C ALA A 677 -26.71 -5.44 1.48
N SER A 678 -25.76 -4.73 0.86
CA SER A 678 -25.85 -3.31 0.50
C SER A 678 -26.35 -3.07 -0.93
N GLY A 679 -26.76 -4.12 -1.65
CA GLY A 679 -27.28 -4.03 -3.02
C GLY A 679 -26.23 -4.08 -4.13
N TYR A 680 -24.96 -4.37 -3.81
CA TYR A 680 -23.86 -4.45 -4.78
C TYR A 680 -23.42 -5.90 -4.97
N LEU A 681 -23.58 -6.43 -6.18
CA LEU A 681 -23.30 -7.83 -6.50
C LEU A 681 -21.96 -7.96 -7.24
N ILE A 682 -20.86 -7.78 -6.51
CA ILE A 682 -19.50 -7.80 -7.08
C ILE A 682 -19.21 -9.14 -7.76
N GLY A 683 -19.15 -9.13 -9.10
CA GLY A 683 -18.89 -10.33 -9.90
C GLY A 683 -20.09 -11.27 -10.09
N ALA A 684 -21.29 -10.90 -9.65
CA ALA A 684 -22.49 -11.60 -10.12
C ALA A 684 -22.83 -11.11 -11.54
N PRO A 685 -23.46 -11.96 -12.38
CA PRO A 685 -24.10 -11.46 -13.59
C PRO A 685 -25.10 -10.37 -13.20
N ALA A 686 -25.18 -9.29 -13.98
CA ALA A 686 -26.29 -8.36 -13.86
C ALA A 686 -27.60 -9.17 -13.89
N PRO A 687 -28.56 -8.92 -12.99
CA PRO A 687 -29.84 -9.61 -13.06
C PRO A 687 -30.40 -9.39 -14.47
N GLU A 688 -30.72 -10.48 -15.17
CA GLU A 688 -31.41 -10.41 -16.46
C GLU A 688 -32.65 -9.54 -16.24
N GLY A 689 -32.65 -8.34 -16.83
CA GLY A 689 -33.81 -7.49 -16.84
C GLY A 689 -34.91 -8.21 -17.60
N ASP A 690 -36.09 -8.34 -16.98
CA ASP A 690 -37.31 -8.39 -17.76
C ASP A 690 -37.39 -7.06 -18.53
N ASP A 691 -37.39 -7.16 -19.86
CA ASP A 691 -37.44 -6.08 -20.87
C ASP A 691 -38.21 -4.80 -20.47
#